data_AF-V4YHW2-F1
#
_entry.id   AF-V4YHW2-F1
#
_cell.length_a   1.000
_cell.length_b   1.000
_cell.length_c   1.000
_cell.angle_alpha   90.00
_cell.angle_beta   90.00
_cell.angle_gamma   90.00
#
_symmetry.space_group_name_H-M   'P 1'
#
loop_
_entity.id
_entity.type
_entity.pdbx_description
1 polymer ?
#
loop_
_entity_poly.entity_id
_entity_poly.type
_entity_poly.pdbx_seq_one_letter_code
_entity_poly.pdbx_strand_id
1 'polypeptide(L)'
;MSERYPADWEQVREAVDNIANGEELPRARPSGQEIYPAGLKDRDWWVNWVRAVRPEEMVDNQPASDAVPTKQPIEPYNNGTARPALWNEAIPDEEHPRTTFDTVVDWNGARLGRHLHGPERVVSNQVGIGVLLEPTADSDGRPITLLDWDDVRRPETEEIHPVCAWALDKLDGYAEISQSSEGIHQFVYGDVPGSLRQFLRHIDTEPFVGDDRPMIEMYSGTRLTAMTGRHVEGCGDDIVDGQDLINSLCWRFGDGTNNSSINPTDPFASQRGDEDQESGDQSERVPSRETVAEKLAEITTYEGPSPDEWDVPEGDSVRYQAVLRGWELDPKPPNVADWQLLGYAAAIGHELDKDKEAVIEDLLEYEPERRVRREVQSVWRKAEADQFSGPSVETLQNKGLLPESYEEPGPTAVLPLERLRALDDDEARRFANRHDVEWPTTEEVRNRLEAAITQTMANEERGVVDAPTSGGKTHQIAATPWRDVDESVTGGAPVLHLHETKKARDEHARTTADQLGEDSVRRLCSGFEVCPIARGDHDPSDDEQDSDLQTITIDGMAASEWFDEMANNRELPFSVVHAAARRRNDQHLSELPCSPGDQMCLSQSQYAGVPRNADGEVTADVIHATHPFGHVPSLRHSVNVVFDEEPDFESDITHDRAQRAVTAFLQLTDTGPDTWEELISTARTVPDNDLAKPWNEHANPENRADRETFQNTVEALEHDPGREWYLQQSDAHTLARPIARGVFNALYDRDPFNANDRATQRTSHNPPRFDDDARDSDFWNREWVTVVIDNTNRLRRVRAAPDFSGARSVIGLDA
;
A
#
# COMPACT_ATOMS: atom_id res chain seq x y z
N MET A 1 31.61 24.59 -9.82
CA MET A 1 32.69 23.71 -10.33
C MET A 1 33.46 24.35 -11.51
N SER A 2 34.10 25.52 -11.33
CA SER A 2 34.27 26.48 -12.44
C SER A 2 35.63 26.54 -13.19
N GLU A 3 36.20 25.41 -13.61
CA GLU A 3 37.21 25.39 -14.71
C GLU A 3 37.11 24.15 -15.62
N ARG A 4 36.13 23.26 -15.42
CA ARG A 4 36.09 21.91 -16.05
C ARG A 4 34.89 21.59 -16.94
N TYR A 5 33.90 22.48 -17.05
CA TYR A 5 32.69 22.23 -17.82
C TYR A 5 32.54 23.22 -18.99
N PRO A 6 31.98 22.79 -20.13
CA PRO A 6 31.63 23.67 -21.25
C PRO A 6 30.80 24.88 -20.79
N ALA A 7 31.30 26.11 -20.99
CA ALA A 7 30.61 27.32 -20.53
C ALA A 7 29.37 27.67 -21.39
N ASP A 8 29.44 27.29 -22.66
CA ASP A 8 28.41 27.47 -23.69
C ASP A 8 28.14 26.16 -24.44
N TRP A 9 27.10 26.15 -25.27
CA TRP A 9 26.67 24.94 -25.97
C TRP A 9 27.58 24.54 -27.14
N GLU A 10 28.33 25.48 -27.70
CA GLU A 10 29.27 25.20 -28.78
C GLU A 10 30.40 24.30 -28.25
N GLN A 11 30.89 24.59 -27.04
CA GLN A 11 31.83 23.73 -26.32
C GLN A 11 31.23 22.37 -25.94
N VAL A 12 29.91 22.28 -25.65
CA VAL A 12 29.24 21.00 -25.39
C VAL A 12 29.23 20.15 -26.66
N ARG A 13 28.87 20.72 -27.81
CA ARG A 13 28.86 20.01 -29.10
C ARG A 13 30.25 19.54 -29.49
N GLU A 14 31.26 20.41 -29.38
CA GLU A 14 32.65 20.04 -29.63
C GLU A 14 33.10 18.89 -28.73
N ALA A 15 32.75 18.93 -27.44
CA ALA A 15 33.06 17.86 -26.50
C ALA A 15 32.34 16.53 -26.83
N VAL A 16 31.09 16.59 -27.29
CA VAL A 16 30.33 15.41 -27.76
C VAL A 16 30.97 14.81 -29.01
N ASP A 17 31.27 15.64 -30.01
CA ASP A 17 31.94 15.21 -31.26
C ASP A 17 33.33 14.58 -30.98
N ASN A 18 33.99 15.03 -29.91
CA ASN A 18 35.31 14.53 -29.50
C ASN A 18 35.29 13.27 -28.62
N ILE A 19 34.12 12.76 -28.18
CA ILE A 19 34.02 11.50 -27.42
C ILE A 19 34.69 10.36 -28.19
N ALA A 20 34.47 10.29 -29.51
CA ALA A 20 35.07 9.27 -30.39
C ALA A 20 36.60 9.42 -30.54
N ASN A 21 37.16 10.60 -30.24
CA ASN A 21 38.59 10.91 -30.37
C ASN A 21 39.40 10.58 -29.09
N GLY A 22 38.74 10.18 -28.00
CA GLY A 22 39.39 9.73 -26.76
C GLY A 22 40.00 10.86 -25.92
N GLU A 23 39.44 12.07 -26.00
CA GLU A 23 39.82 13.19 -25.13
C GLU A 23 39.36 12.95 -23.67
N GLU A 24 40.04 13.57 -22.70
CA GLU A 24 39.68 13.42 -21.29
C GLU A 24 38.35 14.12 -20.99
N LEU A 25 37.35 13.34 -20.57
CA LEU A 25 36.00 13.84 -20.28
C LEU A 25 35.86 14.35 -18.83
N PRO A 26 34.86 15.21 -18.56
CA PRO A 26 34.46 15.56 -17.20
C PRO A 26 34.10 14.30 -16.40
N ARG A 27 34.18 14.38 -15.07
CA ARG A 27 33.90 13.25 -14.18
C ARG A 27 32.85 13.59 -13.15
N ALA A 28 31.93 12.65 -12.91
CA ALA A 28 30.95 12.70 -11.83
C ALA A 28 31.36 11.70 -10.75
N ARG A 29 32.10 12.18 -9.75
CA ARG A 29 32.59 11.39 -8.63
C ARG A 29 31.58 11.38 -7.49
N PRO A 30 31.44 10.30 -6.73
CA PRO A 30 30.75 10.37 -5.46
C PRO A 30 31.52 11.28 -4.49
N SER A 31 30.84 12.22 -3.85
CA SER A 31 31.40 13.09 -2.81
C SER A 31 31.82 12.32 -1.54
N GLY A 32 31.35 11.09 -1.39
CA GLY A 32 31.49 10.28 -0.17
C GLY A 32 30.49 10.64 0.92
N GLN A 33 29.58 11.59 0.66
CA GLN A 33 28.48 11.95 1.53
C GLN A 33 27.19 11.29 1.05
N GLU A 34 26.36 10.88 2.02
CA GLU A 34 24.98 10.46 1.78
C GLU A 34 24.09 11.67 2.11
N ILE A 35 23.52 12.30 1.09
CA ILE A 35 22.73 13.54 1.21
C ILE A 35 21.35 13.27 0.64
N TYR A 36 20.32 13.73 1.34
CA TYR A 36 18.96 13.80 0.84
C TYR A 36 18.49 15.26 0.95
N PRO A 37 18.02 15.88 -0.14
CA PRO A 37 17.75 17.32 -0.19
C PRO A 37 16.60 17.70 0.75
N ALA A 38 16.72 18.84 1.44
CA ALA A 38 15.69 19.31 2.38
C ALA A 38 14.35 19.53 1.66
N GLY A 39 14.39 20.04 0.42
CA GLY A 39 13.20 20.19 -0.41
C GLY A 39 12.41 18.89 -0.61
N LEU A 40 13.04 17.71 -0.61
CA LEU A 40 12.29 16.44 -0.63
C LEU A 40 11.93 15.95 0.78
N LYS A 41 12.82 16.11 1.77
CA LYS A 41 12.59 15.62 3.13
C LYS A 41 11.42 16.31 3.83
N ASP A 42 11.13 17.55 3.47
CA ASP A 42 10.01 18.33 4.02
C ASP A 42 8.65 17.89 3.45
N ARG A 43 8.61 16.86 2.58
CA ARG A 43 7.40 16.33 1.93
C ARG A 43 7.15 14.87 2.33
N ASP A 44 5.88 14.48 2.39
CA ASP A 44 5.44 13.11 2.69
C ASP A 44 5.41 12.24 1.43
N TRP A 45 6.49 12.28 0.64
CA TRP A 45 6.63 11.58 -0.64
C TRP A 45 7.47 10.31 -0.54
N TRP A 46 8.00 10.00 0.64
CA TRP A 46 9.01 8.98 0.78
C TRP A 46 8.41 7.58 0.86
N VAL A 47 9.10 6.61 0.27
CA VAL A 47 8.75 5.20 0.32
C VAL A 47 9.98 4.33 0.48
N ASN A 48 9.79 3.14 1.03
CA ASN A 48 10.72 2.05 0.83
C ASN A 48 10.35 1.28 -0.45
N TRP A 49 11.30 0.61 -1.09
CA TRP A 49 11.03 -0.16 -2.31
C TRP A 49 11.90 -1.42 -2.41
N VAL A 50 11.43 -2.37 -3.22
CA VAL A 50 12.14 -3.62 -3.58
C VAL A 50 12.08 -3.84 -5.09
N ARG A 51 12.92 -4.73 -5.63
CA ARG A 51 12.73 -5.26 -6.98
C ARG A 51 11.84 -6.49 -6.93
N ALA A 52 10.75 -6.49 -7.68
CA ALA A 52 9.84 -7.62 -7.79
C ALA A 52 9.44 -7.88 -9.25
N VAL A 53 9.21 -9.14 -9.58
CA VAL A 53 8.51 -9.53 -10.82
C VAL A 53 7.01 -9.46 -10.61
N ARG A 54 6.26 -9.39 -11.71
CA ARG A 54 4.80 -9.37 -11.61
C ARG A 54 4.27 -10.76 -11.26
N PRO A 55 3.13 -10.88 -10.55
CA PRO A 55 2.58 -12.18 -10.19
C PRO A 55 2.41 -13.13 -11.38
N GLU A 56 1.97 -12.61 -12.53
CA GLU A 56 1.77 -13.37 -13.76
C GLU A 56 3.06 -13.84 -14.45
N GLU A 57 4.22 -13.36 -14.01
CA GLU A 57 5.55 -13.76 -14.51
C GLU A 57 6.21 -14.82 -13.62
N MET A 58 5.48 -15.35 -12.64
CA MET A 58 5.92 -16.46 -11.80
C MET A 58 5.51 -17.81 -12.41
N VAL A 59 6.45 -18.74 -12.51
CA VAL A 59 6.24 -20.12 -12.96
C VAL A 59 6.86 -21.05 -11.92
N ASP A 60 6.08 -22.00 -11.39
CA ASP A 60 6.52 -22.92 -10.33
C ASP A 60 7.18 -22.21 -9.14
N ASN A 61 6.57 -21.11 -8.66
CA ASN A 61 7.08 -20.32 -7.54
C ASN A 61 8.50 -19.72 -7.77
N GLN A 62 8.88 -19.54 -9.04
CA GLN A 62 10.11 -18.87 -9.44
C GLN A 62 9.84 -17.85 -10.55
N PRO A 63 10.58 -16.72 -10.60
CA PRO A 63 10.50 -15.81 -11.74
C PRO A 63 10.81 -16.53 -13.06
N ALA A 64 9.98 -16.33 -14.09
CA ALA A 64 10.24 -16.82 -15.43
C ALA A 64 11.62 -16.34 -15.93
N SER A 65 12.29 -17.12 -16.79
CA SER A 65 13.66 -16.80 -17.19
C SER A 65 13.81 -15.50 -18.00
N ASP A 66 12.70 -14.99 -18.54
CA ASP A 66 12.61 -13.72 -19.27
C ASP A 66 11.88 -12.61 -18.49
N ALA A 67 11.44 -12.87 -17.25
CA ALA A 67 10.80 -11.86 -16.41
C ALA A 67 11.76 -10.71 -16.10
N VAL A 68 11.27 -9.47 -16.17
CA VAL A 68 12.08 -8.26 -15.90
C VAL A 68 11.61 -7.63 -14.60
N PRO A 69 12.37 -7.80 -13.49
CA PRO A 69 11.96 -7.24 -12.20
C PRO A 69 11.99 -5.73 -12.19
N THR A 70 10.90 -5.12 -11.74
CA THR A 70 10.70 -3.67 -11.65
C THR A 70 10.81 -3.20 -10.20
N LYS A 71 11.04 -1.90 -9.99
CA LYS A 71 11.03 -1.29 -8.66
C LYS A 71 9.58 -1.14 -8.20
N GLN A 72 9.27 -1.62 -7.00
CA GLN A 72 7.93 -1.60 -6.44
C GLN A 72 7.99 -1.05 -5.01
N PRO A 73 7.12 -0.10 -4.62
CA PRO A 73 7.11 0.44 -3.28
C PRO A 73 6.64 -0.61 -2.28
N ILE A 74 7.08 -0.50 -1.03
CA ILE A 74 6.72 -1.36 0.10
C ILE A 74 6.52 -0.50 1.35
N GLU A 75 5.74 -1.01 2.31
CA GLU A 75 5.43 -0.30 3.56
C GLU A 75 5.87 -1.09 4.81
N PRO A 76 7.17 -1.30 5.02
CA PRO A 76 7.67 -2.10 6.14
C PRO A 76 7.33 -1.47 7.51
N TYR A 77 7.19 -0.15 7.58
CA TYR A 77 6.72 0.59 8.76
C TYR A 77 5.24 0.33 9.09
N ASN A 78 4.40 0.08 8.08
CA ASN A 78 2.97 -0.16 8.26
C ASN A 78 2.71 -1.64 8.57
N ASN A 79 3.27 -2.52 7.73
CA ASN A 79 2.92 -3.93 7.75
C ASN A 79 4.07 -4.86 8.16
N GLY A 80 5.28 -4.37 8.46
CA GLY A 80 6.41 -5.22 8.89
C GLY A 80 6.90 -6.22 7.83
N THR A 81 6.53 -6.04 6.56
CA THR A 81 6.90 -6.91 5.45
C THR A 81 7.49 -6.12 4.29
N ALA A 82 8.11 -6.84 3.36
CA ALA A 82 8.56 -6.31 2.07
C ALA A 82 7.58 -6.65 0.94
N ARG A 83 6.28 -6.74 1.24
CA ARG A 83 5.24 -6.94 0.23
C ARG A 83 5.07 -5.67 -0.60
N PRO A 84 5.12 -5.76 -1.94
CA PRO A 84 4.80 -4.65 -2.82
C PRO A 84 3.43 -4.04 -2.49
N ALA A 85 3.39 -2.74 -2.29
CA ALA A 85 2.17 -1.96 -2.08
C ALA A 85 1.60 -1.50 -3.43
N LEU A 86 0.27 -1.34 -3.47
CA LEU A 86 -0.39 -0.69 -4.60
C LEU A 86 -0.08 0.82 -4.56
N TRP A 87 0.14 1.40 -5.73
CA TRP A 87 0.39 2.84 -5.87
C TRP A 87 -0.13 3.30 -7.24
N ASN A 88 -1.04 4.27 -7.25
CA ASN A 88 -1.50 4.99 -8.44
C ASN A 88 -2.33 6.22 -8.01
N GLU A 89 -2.65 7.10 -8.96
CA GLU A 89 -3.40 8.34 -8.73
C GLU A 89 -4.86 8.12 -8.25
N ALA A 90 -5.40 6.90 -8.36
CA ALA A 90 -6.77 6.58 -7.94
C ALA A 90 -6.86 6.09 -6.48
N ILE A 91 -5.72 5.80 -5.83
CA ILE A 91 -5.69 5.39 -4.42
C ILE A 91 -5.85 6.65 -3.54
N PRO A 92 -6.77 6.66 -2.57
CA PRO A 92 -6.93 7.78 -1.64
C PRO A 92 -5.63 8.10 -0.89
N ASP A 93 -5.44 9.38 -0.58
CA ASP A 93 -4.24 9.90 0.09
C ASP A 93 -3.88 9.17 1.40
N GLU A 94 -4.87 8.70 2.14
CA GLU A 94 -4.74 7.98 3.42
C GLU A 94 -4.27 6.53 3.25
N GLU A 95 -4.49 5.95 2.07
CA GLU A 95 -4.14 4.57 1.71
C GLU A 95 -2.88 4.49 0.84
N HIS A 96 -2.39 5.65 0.38
CA HIS A 96 -1.21 5.72 -0.47
C HIS A 96 0.05 5.37 0.34
N PRO A 97 0.99 4.56 -0.20
CA PRO A 97 2.11 4.04 0.58
C PRO A 97 3.16 5.09 0.98
N ARG A 98 2.95 6.37 0.67
CA ARG A 98 3.91 7.45 0.93
C ARG A 98 3.93 7.84 2.41
N THR A 99 5.09 8.29 2.88
CA THR A 99 5.30 8.71 4.27
C THR A 99 6.46 9.71 4.37
N THR A 100 6.88 10.03 5.59
CA THR A 100 7.99 10.96 5.88
C THR A 100 9.36 10.30 5.63
N PHE A 101 10.39 11.13 5.37
CA PHE A 101 11.77 10.65 5.26
C PHE A 101 12.24 9.87 6.50
N ASP A 102 11.93 10.41 7.69
CA ASP A 102 12.32 9.81 8.97
C ASP A 102 11.72 8.40 9.13
N THR A 103 10.53 8.14 8.57
CA THR A 103 9.90 6.81 8.60
C THR A 103 10.65 5.78 7.76
N VAL A 104 11.13 6.16 6.58
CA VAL A 104 11.68 5.20 5.59
C VAL A 104 13.17 4.94 5.76
N VAL A 105 13.91 5.89 6.33
CA VAL A 105 15.38 5.83 6.42
C VAL A 105 15.84 4.66 7.29
N ASP A 106 15.09 4.32 8.35
CA ASP A 106 15.39 3.22 9.26
C ASP A 106 15.31 1.84 8.60
N TRP A 107 14.54 1.74 7.52
CA TRP A 107 14.38 0.49 6.75
C TRP A 107 15.34 0.39 5.57
N ASN A 108 16.04 1.48 5.23
CA ASN A 108 16.99 1.47 4.12
C ASN A 108 18.11 0.44 4.38
N GLY A 109 18.34 -0.46 3.42
CA GLY A 109 19.31 -1.56 3.54
C GLY A 109 18.85 -2.75 4.40
N ALA A 110 17.61 -2.76 4.90
CA ALA A 110 17.04 -3.92 5.60
C ALA A 110 17.11 -5.16 4.70
N ARG A 111 17.61 -6.28 5.24
CA ARG A 111 17.82 -7.52 4.47
C ARG A 111 16.57 -8.39 4.46
N LEU A 112 16.14 -8.79 3.27
CA LEU A 112 15.04 -9.75 3.13
C LEU A 112 15.46 -11.14 3.65
N GLY A 113 14.53 -11.83 4.31
CA GLY A 113 14.76 -13.11 4.99
C GLY A 113 15.49 -13.01 6.33
N ARG A 114 16.02 -11.83 6.71
CA ARG A 114 16.66 -11.60 8.02
C ARG A 114 15.95 -10.55 8.86
N HIS A 115 15.63 -9.41 8.26
CA HIS A 115 14.96 -8.30 8.94
C HIS A 115 13.48 -8.18 8.52
N LEU A 116 13.18 -8.49 7.26
CA LEU A 116 11.84 -8.43 6.68
C LEU A 116 11.54 -9.70 5.88
N HIS A 117 10.30 -10.16 5.93
CA HIS A 117 9.81 -11.20 5.04
C HIS A 117 9.19 -10.56 3.79
N GLY A 118 9.49 -11.09 2.60
CA GLY A 118 8.91 -10.66 1.33
C GLY A 118 8.42 -11.89 0.54
N PRO A 119 7.42 -11.74 -0.34
CA PRO A 119 6.92 -12.83 -1.17
C PRO A 119 7.98 -13.29 -2.18
N GLU A 120 7.86 -14.51 -2.70
CA GLU A 120 8.87 -15.14 -3.58
C GLU A 120 9.13 -14.37 -4.88
N ARG A 121 8.16 -13.55 -5.33
CA ARG A 121 8.33 -12.65 -6.48
C ARG A 121 9.28 -11.48 -6.23
N VAL A 122 9.70 -11.23 -5.00
CA VAL A 122 10.70 -10.21 -4.65
C VAL A 122 12.10 -10.76 -4.84
N VAL A 123 12.84 -10.16 -5.75
CA VAL A 123 14.16 -10.66 -6.18
C VAL A 123 15.33 -9.86 -5.59
N SER A 124 15.09 -8.66 -5.05
CA SER A 124 16.13 -7.88 -4.37
C SER A 124 16.37 -8.40 -2.96
N ASN A 125 17.63 -8.48 -2.53
CA ASN A 125 17.99 -8.94 -1.19
C ASN A 125 17.88 -7.87 -0.09
N GLN A 126 17.69 -6.60 -0.48
CA GLN A 126 17.67 -5.46 0.42
C GLN A 126 16.57 -4.48 0.01
N VAL A 127 16.05 -3.79 1.02
CA VAL A 127 15.12 -2.66 0.86
C VAL A 127 15.90 -1.40 0.47
N GLY A 128 15.39 -0.67 -0.53
CA GLY A 128 15.87 0.65 -0.88
C GLY A 128 14.94 1.75 -0.36
N ILE A 129 15.41 2.99 -0.45
CA ILE A 129 14.64 4.21 -0.20
C ILE A 129 14.35 4.92 -1.54
N GLY A 130 13.20 5.56 -1.65
CA GLY A 130 12.76 6.25 -2.85
C GLY A 130 11.75 7.35 -2.54
N VAL A 131 11.35 8.05 -3.58
CA VAL A 131 10.26 9.03 -3.55
C VAL A 131 9.20 8.68 -4.58
N LEU A 132 7.94 8.90 -4.24
CA LEU A 132 6.82 8.97 -5.16
C LEU A 132 6.58 10.45 -5.46
N LEU A 133 7.06 10.90 -6.62
CA LEU A 133 6.83 12.26 -7.11
C LEU A 133 5.35 12.44 -7.44
N GLU A 134 4.83 13.66 -7.32
CA GLU A 134 3.43 13.98 -7.64
C GLU A 134 3.30 15.34 -8.34
N PRO A 135 2.22 15.53 -9.12
CA PRO A 135 1.87 16.84 -9.65
C PRO A 135 1.48 17.75 -8.47
N THR A 136 2.35 18.69 -8.10
CA THR A 136 2.11 19.57 -6.93
C THR A 136 0.84 20.41 -7.08
N ALA A 137 -0.04 20.35 -6.06
CA ALA A 137 -1.01 21.41 -5.78
C ALA A 137 -0.99 21.94 -4.33
N ASP A 138 -0.48 21.23 -3.30
CA ASP A 138 -1.03 21.46 -1.95
C ASP A 138 -0.11 21.88 -0.78
N SER A 139 1.13 22.37 -0.96
CA SER A 139 1.84 22.94 0.22
C SER A 139 2.76 24.16 0.02
N ASP A 140 3.49 24.28 -1.09
CA ASP A 140 4.36 25.45 -1.34
C ASP A 140 4.24 26.08 -2.74
N GLY A 141 3.37 25.53 -3.59
CA GLY A 141 3.08 26.03 -4.94
C GLY A 141 4.22 25.90 -5.96
N ARG A 142 5.31 25.18 -5.65
CA ARG A 142 6.45 25.00 -6.58
C ARG A 142 6.59 23.53 -7.00
N PRO A 143 6.34 23.18 -8.27
CA PRO A 143 6.53 21.82 -8.77
C PRO A 143 7.99 21.40 -8.67
N ILE A 144 8.21 20.13 -8.32
CA ILE A 144 9.52 19.50 -8.36
C ILE A 144 9.52 18.55 -9.55
N THR A 145 10.50 18.73 -10.44
CA THR A 145 10.74 17.86 -11.58
C THR A 145 11.99 17.03 -11.32
N LEU A 146 11.90 15.73 -11.58
CA LEU A 146 13.06 14.85 -11.70
C LEU A 146 13.63 14.97 -13.11
N LEU A 147 14.94 15.19 -13.20
CA LEU A 147 15.76 14.94 -14.39
C LEU A 147 16.54 13.64 -14.17
N ASP A 148 16.06 12.55 -14.76
CA ASP A 148 16.67 11.22 -14.75
C ASP A 148 17.57 11.07 -15.99
N TRP A 149 18.87 11.04 -15.76
CA TRP A 149 19.88 10.93 -16.81
C TRP A 149 20.33 9.47 -16.91
N ASP A 150 19.88 8.76 -17.94
CA ASP A 150 20.19 7.36 -18.19
C ASP A 150 21.42 7.20 -19.10
N ASP A 151 22.26 6.21 -18.78
CA ASP A 151 23.46 5.82 -19.53
C ASP A 151 24.45 6.97 -19.81
N VAL A 152 24.54 7.92 -18.88
CA VAL A 152 25.40 9.12 -19.01
C VAL A 152 26.72 9.03 -18.27
N ARG A 153 26.97 7.98 -17.47
CA ARG A 153 28.16 7.87 -16.61
C ARG A 153 28.83 6.51 -16.78
N ARG A 154 30.16 6.50 -16.91
CA ARG A 154 30.98 5.29 -16.90
C ARG A 154 31.43 4.95 -15.49
N PRO A 155 30.97 3.85 -14.86
CA PRO A 155 31.30 3.56 -13.47
C PRO A 155 32.80 3.39 -13.19
N GLU A 156 33.55 2.83 -14.14
CA GLU A 156 34.96 2.47 -13.98
C GLU A 156 35.89 3.68 -14.09
N THR A 157 35.57 4.64 -14.96
CA THR A 157 36.39 5.82 -15.23
C THR A 157 35.87 7.08 -14.52
N GLU A 158 34.62 7.03 -14.06
CA GLU A 158 33.84 8.15 -13.51
C GLU A 158 33.52 9.23 -14.53
N GLU A 159 33.84 9.01 -15.82
CA GLU A 159 33.56 9.94 -16.91
C GLU A 159 32.04 10.11 -17.08
N ILE A 160 31.61 11.33 -17.36
CA ILE A 160 30.21 11.68 -17.57
C ILE A 160 30.02 12.34 -18.94
N HIS A 161 28.86 12.07 -19.55
CA HIS A 161 28.48 12.61 -20.85
C HIS A 161 28.47 14.15 -20.82
N PRO A 162 29.08 14.85 -21.80
CA PRO A 162 29.23 16.32 -21.77
C PRO A 162 27.94 17.11 -21.61
N VAL A 163 26.81 16.61 -22.13
CA VAL A 163 25.49 17.25 -21.97
C VAL A 163 25.01 17.21 -20.50
N CYS A 164 25.13 16.06 -19.83
CA CYS A 164 24.77 15.94 -18.41
C CYS A 164 25.75 16.76 -17.56
N ALA A 165 27.04 16.72 -17.90
CA ALA A 165 28.08 17.53 -17.29
C ALA A 165 27.75 19.04 -17.32
N TRP A 166 27.28 19.54 -18.47
CA TRP A 166 26.82 20.91 -18.64
C TRP A 166 25.59 21.23 -17.80
N ALA A 167 24.60 20.34 -17.75
CA ALA A 167 23.39 20.53 -16.95
C ALA A 167 23.70 20.61 -15.44
N LEU A 168 24.63 19.77 -14.96
CA LEU A 168 25.09 19.79 -13.57
C LEU A 168 25.89 21.06 -13.21
N ASP A 169 26.65 21.65 -14.14
CA ASP A 169 27.39 22.90 -13.87
C ASP A 169 26.49 24.15 -13.96
N LYS A 170 25.41 24.11 -14.73
CA LYS A 170 24.47 25.23 -14.86
C LYS A 170 23.67 25.49 -13.58
N LEU A 171 23.47 24.49 -12.74
CA LEU A 171 22.73 24.61 -11.49
C LEU A 171 23.60 24.13 -10.32
N ASP A 172 23.74 24.98 -9.29
CA ASP A 172 24.32 24.57 -8.00
C ASP A 172 23.29 23.80 -7.15
N GLY A 173 22.67 22.79 -7.76
CA GLY A 173 21.58 22.01 -7.19
C GLY A 173 21.97 20.57 -6.90
N TYR A 174 21.11 19.88 -6.15
CA TYR A 174 21.29 18.48 -5.77
C TYR A 174 21.33 17.54 -6.98
N ALA A 175 22.34 16.66 -7.00
CA ALA A 175 22.42 15.52 -7.90
C ALA A 175 23.02 14.29 -7.21
N GLU A 176 22.56 13.11 -7.58
CA GLU A 176 23.04 11.82 -7.06
C GLU A 176 23.33 10.80 -8.15
N ILE A 177 24.21 9.84 -7.84
CA ILE A 177 24.53 8.73 -8.72
C ILE A 177 23.46 7.64 -8.58
N SER A 178 22.69 7.40 -9.66
CA SER A 178 21.56 6.45 -9.68
C SER A 178 21.97 5.04 -9.27
N GLN A 179 21.02 4.18 -8.91
CA GLN A 179 21.31 2.83 -8.40
C GLN A 179 22.17 1.97 -9.36
N SER A 180 22.00 2.12 -10.69
CA SER A 180 22.82 1.39 -11.68
C SER A 180 24.29 1.83 -11.66
N SER A 181 24.56 3.04 -11.15
CA SER A 181 25.85 3.75 -11.21
C SER A 181 26.22 4.28 -12.60
N GLU A 182 25.40 3.98 -13.61
CA GLU A 182 25.52 4.47 -15.00
C GLU A 182 24.68 5.72 -15.26
N GLY A 183 23.72 6.03 -14.39
CA GLY A 183 22.88 7.23 -14.48
C GLY A 183 23.10 8.24 -13.36
N ILE A 184 22.48 9.41 -13.51
CA ILE A 184 22.44 10.51 -12.53
C ILE A 184 21.00 10.97 -12.33
N HIS A 185 20.57 11.16 -11.08
CA HIS A 185 19.31 11.85 -10.79
C HIS A 185 19.61 13.29 -10.37
N GLN A 186 18.86 14.25 -10.90
CA GLN A 186 18.87 15.65 -10.48
C GLN A 186 17.44 16.11 -10.21
N PHE A 187 17.22 16.86 -9.13
CA PHE A 187 15.90 17.39 -8.76
C PHE A 187 15.93 18.90 -8.78
N VAL A 188 14.93 19.52 -9.42
CA VAL A 188 14.83 20.98 -9.54
C VAL A 188 13.41 21.45 -9.27
N TYR A 189 13.26 22.68 -8.81
CA TYR A 189 11.98 23.39 -8.88
C TYR A 189 11.73 23.81 -10.32
N GLY A 190 10.59 23.43 -10.86
CA GLY A 190 10.20 23.68 -12.24
C GLY A 190 9.24 22.62 -12.77
N ASP A 191 8.66 22.89 -13.92
CA ASP A 191 7.70 22.00 -14.58
C ASP A 191 8.06 21.87 -16.07
N VAL A 192 7.72 20.73 -16.66
CA VAL A 192 7.90 20.50 -18.08
C VAL A 192 6.93 21.42 -18.85
N PRO A 193 7.41 22.21 -19.84
CA PRO A 193 6.55 23.13 -20.58
C PRO A 193 5.37 22.43 -21.26
N GLY A 194 4.21 23.12 -21.33
CA GLY A 194 3.12 22.69 -22.20
C GLY A 194 2.14 21.66 -21.64
N SER A 195 1.95 21.62 -20.32
CA SER A 195 1.07 20.64 -19.64
C SER A 195 1.51 19.18 -19.84
N LEU A 196 2.72 18.96 -20.34
CA LEU A 196 3.31 17.63 -20.46
C LEU A 196 3.75 17.16 -19.07
N ARG A 197 3.40 15.93 -18.69
CA ARG A 197 3.86 15.32 -17.43
C ARG A 197 5.24 14.66 -17.54
N GLN A 198 5.75 14.50 -18.77
CA GLN A 198 7.02 13.83 -19.04
C GLN A 198 7.70 14.34 -20.32
N PHE A 199 9.04 14.32 -20.34
CA PHE A 199 9.88 14.64 -21.50
C PHE A 199 11.03 13.64 -21.60
N LEU A 200 11.07 12.81 -22.65
CA LEU A 200 12.09 11.76 -22.82
C LEU A 200 12.81 11.96 -24.15
N ARG A 201 14.14 12.12 -24.15
CA ARG A 201 14.94 12.31 -25.38
C ARG A 201 16.34 11.71 -25.27
N HIS A 202 16.78 11.04 -26.33
CA HIS A 202 18.19 10.72 -26.49
C HIS A 202 19.00 12.01 -26.65
N ILE A 203 20.12 12.08 -25.93
CA ILE A 203 21.02 13.24 -25.95
C ILE A 203 22.22 13.03 -26.87
N ASP A 204 22.39 11.81 -27.37
CA ASP A 204 23.40 11.42 -28.36
C ASP A 204 22.83 10.34 -29.30
N THR A 205 23.45 10.19 -30.45
CA THR A 205 23.16 9.21 -31.49
C THR A 205 23.87 7.87 -31.28
N GLU A 206 24.97 7.87 -30.54
CA GLU A 206 25.79 6.69 -30.24
C GLU A 206 25.72 6.33 -28.73
N PRO A 207 25.86 5.04 -28.36
CA PRO A 207 25.98 4.62 -26.96
C PRO A 207 27.18 5.25 -26.25
N PHE A 208 26.98 5.74 -25.03
CA PHE A 208 28.06 6.29 -24.18
C PHE A 208 28.64 5.25 -23.22
N VAL A 209 27.76 4.47 -22.60
CA VAL A 209 28.04 3.30 -21.74
C VAL A 209 27.03 2.21 -22.09
N GLY A 210 27.42 0.95 -22.00
CA GLY A 210 26.57 -0.17 -22.43
C GLY A 210 26.27 -0.16 -23.93
N ASP A 211 25.13 -0.74 -24.29
CA ASP A 211 24.65 -0.86 -25.67
C ASP A 211 23.55 0.17 -26.01
N ASP A 212 23.02 0.86 -25.00
CA ASP A 212 21.91 1.82 -25.11
C ASP A 212 22.41 3.27 -25.27
N ARG A 213 21.56 4.11 -25.87
CA ARG A 213 21.90 5.52 -26.14
C ARG A 213 21.59 6.38 -24.92
N PRO A 214 22.49 7.30 -24.53
CA PRO A 214 22.28 8.16 -23.38
C PRO A 214 21.01 9.00 -23.54
N MET A 215 20.27 9.17 -22.44
CA MET A 215 18.93 9.76 -22.46
C MET A 215 18.70 10.68 -21.26
N ILE A 216 17.84 11.68 -21.47
CA ILE A 216 17.21 12.46 -20.41
C ILE A 216 15.73 12.12 -20.36
N GLU A 217 15.26 11.65 -19.20
CA GLU A 217 13.85 11.54 -18.85
C GLU A 217 13.51 12.60 -17.79
N MET A 218 12.57 13.49 -18.08
CA MET A 218 12.04 14.44 -17.12
C MET A 218 10.64 14.02 -16.70
N TYR A 219 10.35 14.07 -15.41
CA TYR A 219 9.06 13.71 -14.83
C TYR A 219 8.56 14.81 -13.88
N SER A 220 7.40 15.40 -14.21
CA SER A 220 6.67 16.36 -13.37
C SER A 220 5.32 15.82 -12.85
N GLY A 221 5.04 14.54 -13.09
CA GLY A 221 3.86 13.83 -12.59
C GLY A 221 4.22 12.55 -11.82
N THR A 222 3.20 11.75 -11.50
CA THR A 222 3.31 10.61 -10.58
C THR A 222 4.36 9.59 -11.02
N ARG A 223 5.45 9.43 -10.24
CA ARG A 223 6.57 8.54 -10.58
C ARG A 223 7.30 8.04 -9.33
N LEU A 224 7.54 6.72 -9.28
CA LEU A 224 8.49 6.13 -8.33
C LEU A 224 9.92 6.32 -8.81
N THR A 225 10.73 6.93 -7.95
CA THR A 225 12.17 7.13 -8.19
C THR A 225 12.97 6.59 -7.02
N ALA A 226 13.94 5.72 -7.31
CA ALA A 226 14.86 5.24 -6.30
C ALA A 226 15.82 6.35 -5.89
N MET A 227 15.98 6.56 -4.60
CA MET A 227 16.93 7.51 -4.03
C MET A 227 18.14 6.76 -3.50
N THR A 228 19.33 7.20 -3.85
CA THR A 228 20.58 6.60 -3.38
C THR A 228 21.28 7.45 -2.33
N GLY A 229 21.01 8.76 -2.32
CA GLY A 229 21.75 9.73 -1.52
C GLY A 229 23.22 9.88 -1.90
N ARG A 230 23.71 9.14 -2.93
CA ARG A 230 25.12 9.14 -3.35
C ARG A 230 25.45 10.42 -4.10
N HIS A 231 25.63 11.49 -3.34
CA HIS A 231 25.78 12.84 -3.82
C HIS A 231 27.00 13.00 -4.75
N VAL A 232 26.82 13.69 -5.88
CA VAL A 232 27.86 13.99 -6.86
C VAL A 232 28.78 15.11 -6.34
N GLU A 233 30.10 14.88 -6.33
CA GLU A 233 31.09 15.86 -5.90
C GLU A 233 30.97 17.18 -6.69
N GLY A 234 30.79 18.28 -5.96
CA GLY A 234 30.76 19.64 -6.51
C GLY A 234 29.36 20.16 -6.88
N CYS A 235 28.33 19.33 -6.76
CA CYS A 235 26.92 19.76 -6.80
C CYS A 235 26.47 20.33 -5.44
N GLY A 236 25.33 21.03 -5.45
CA GLY A 236 24.68 21.56 -4.24
C GLY A 236 24.01 20.45 -3.42
N ASP A 237 23.61 20.75 -2.19
CA ASP A 237 22.99 19.79 -1.27
C ASP A 237 21.45 19.79 -1.27
N ASP A 238 20.82 20.71 -1.99
CA ASP A 238 19.36 20.89 -2.01
C ASP A 238 18.79 21.22 -3.41
N ILE A 239 17.46 21.19 -3.52
CA ILE A 239 16.72 21.53 -4.75
C ILE A 239 16.79 23.04 -5.00
N VAL A 240 17.13 23.41 -6.24
CA VAL A 240 17.19 24.81 -6.71
C VAL A 240 16.20 25.05 -7.84
N ASP A 241 15.93 26.33 -8.14
CA ASP A 241 15.15 26.70 -9.33
C ASP A 241 15.89 26.27 -10.60
N GLY A 242 15.23 25.46 -11.43
CA GLY A 242 15.79 24.91 -12.66
C GLY A 242 14.89 25.11 -13.86
N GLN A 243 13.89 26.00 -13.80
CA GLN A 243 12.96 26.17 -14.93
C GLN A 243 13.68 26.57 -16.23
N ASP A 244 14.71 27.42 -16.15
CA ASP A 244 15.51 27.82 -17.32
C ASP A 244 16.31 26.65 -17.92
N LEU A 245 16.80 25.73 -17.07
CA LEU A 245 17.46 24.51 -17.52
C LEU A 245 16.47 23.57 -18.22
N ILE A 246 15.30 23.35 -17.61
CA ILE A 246 14.22 22.55 -18.21
C ILE A 246 13.86 23.12 -19.59
N ASN A 247 13.58 24.42 -19.67
CA ASN A 247 13.24 25.08 -20.93
C ASN A 247 14.35 24.93 -21.98
N SER A 248 15.62 25.08 -21.57
CA SER A 248 16.78 24.92 -22.44
C SER A 248 16.91 23.49 -22.98
N LEU A 249 16.73 22.49 -22.13
CA LEU A 249 16.80 21.08 -22.54
C LEU A 249 15.61 20.70 -23.43
N CYS A 250 14.40 21.14 -23.10
CA CYS A 250 13.21 20.94 -23.93
C CYS A 250 13.36 21.61 -25.30
N TRP A 251 13.95 22.81 -25.37
CA TRP A 251 14.22 23.51 -26.62
C TRP A 251 15.28 22.79 -27.46
N ARG A 252 16.37 22.35 -26.84
CA ARG A 252 17.52 21.75 -27.54
C ARG A 252 17.23 20.37 -28.10
N PHE A 253 16.53 19.55 -27.32
CA PHE A 253 16.21 18.16 -27.70
C PHE A 253 14.77 18.01 -28.17
N GLY A 254 14.05 19.13 -28.33
CA GLY A 254 12.65 19.15 -28.72
C GLY A 254 12.38 18.51 -30.08
N ASP A 255 13.34 18.58 -31.02
CA ASP A 255 13.26 17.98 -32.37
C ASP A 255 13.76 16.53 -32.42
N GLY A 256 14.36 16.03 -31.33
CA GLY A 256 14.89 14.69 -31.24
C GLY A 256 13.79 13.62 -31.36
N THR A 257 14.11 12.51 -32.03
CA THR A 257 13.19 11.37 -32.17
C THR A 257 12.90 10.75 -30.80
N ASN A 258 11.64 10.68 -30.41
CA ASN A 258 11.20 9.85 -29.29
C ASN A 258 11.52 8.38 -29.56
N ASN A 259 11.71 7.58 -28.51
CA ASN A 259 11.81 6.12 -28.60
C ASN A 259 10.50 5.45 -29.11
N SER A 260 9.48 6.21 -29.51
CA SER A 260 8.19 5.66 -29.95
C SER A 260 7.35 6.46 -30.96
N SER A 261 7.77 7.62 -31.50
CA SER A 261 7.09 8.28 -32.64
C SER A 261 7.96 9.32 -33.36
N ILE A 262 7.70 9.52 -34.67
CA ILE A 262 8.40 10.46 -35.56
C ILE A 262 8.06 11.95 -35.30
N ASN A 263 7.02 12.25 -34.52
CA ASN A 263 6.61 13.63 -34.24
C ASN A 263 6.86 14.00 -32.77
N PRO A 264 7.64 15.07 -32.50
CA PRO A 264 7.81 15.56 -31.15
C PRO A 264 6.71 16.52 -30.72
N THR A 265 6.42 16.49 -29.42
CA THR A 265 5.61 17.42 -28.60
C THR A 265 6.12 18.87 -28.58
N ASP A 266 6.90 19.28 -29.57
CA ASP A 266 7.50 20.61 -29.60
C ASP A 266 6.77 21.56 -30.57
N PRO A 267 6.01 22.54 -30.06
CA PRO A 267 5.21 23.48 -30.86
C PRO A 267 6.07 24.47 -31.69
N PHE A 268 7.39 24.51 -31.49
CA PHE A 268 8.30 25.44 -32.17
C PHE A 268 9.29 24.77 -33.13
N ALA A 269 9.17 23.47 -33.39
CA ALA A 269 10.10 22.72 -34.24
C ALA A 269 10.28 23.35 -35.64
N SER A 270 9.21 23.90 -36.23
CA SER A 270 9.21 24.56 -37.54
C SER A 270 9.80 25.99 -37.53
N GLN A 271 10.01 26.57 -36.35
CA GLN A 271 10.55 27.92 -36.17
C GLN A 271 12.04 27.92 -35.83
N ARG A 272 12.65 26.75 -35.55
CA ARG A 272 14.09 26.58 -35.37
C ARG A 272 14.76 26.45 -36.73
N GLY A 273 15.56 27.44 -37.14
CA GLY A 273 16.37 27.37 -38.35
C GLY A 273 17.76 26.75 -38.09
N ASP A 274 18.42 26.26 -39.15
CA ASP A 274 19.81 25.76 -39.07
C ASP A 274 20.80 26.81 -38.51
N GLU A 275 20.51 28.11 -38.68
CA GLU A 275 21.32 29.25 -38.19
C GLU A 275 21.14 29.53 -36.67
N ASP A 276 20.11 28.99 -36.02
CA ASP A 276 19.84 29.21 -34.59
C ASP A 276 20.76 28.38 -33.66
N GLN A 277 21.50 27.42 -34.23
CA GLN A 277 22.45 26.58 -33.49
C GLN A 277 23.83 27.24 -33.25
N GLU A 278 24.13 28.42 -33.84
CA GLU A 278 25.49 28.99 -33.93
C GLU A 278 25.75 30.33 -33.19
N SER A 279 24.80 30.93 -32.44
CA SER A 279 25.05 32.24 -31.77
C SER A 279 24.93 32.21 -30.24
N GLY A 280 25.96 32.74 -29.56
CA GLY A 280 26.26 32.59 -28.13
C GLY A 280 25.55 33.51 -27.11
N ASP A 281 24.38 34.06 -27.43
CA ASP A 281 23.54 34.76 -26.42
C ASP A 281 22.05 34.42 -26.69
N GLN A 282 21.51 33.43 -25.96
CA GLN A 282 20.28 32.71 -26.33
C GLN A 282 19.14 32.79 -25.30
N SER A 283 19.31 33.44 -24.13
CA SER A 283 18.25 33.47 -23.10
C SER A 283 16.98 34.22 -23.56
N GLU A 284 17.09 35.13 -24.54
CA GLU A 284 15.93 35.82 -25.13
C GLU A 284 15.17 35.01 -26.20
N ARG A 285 15.70 33.86 -26.65
CA ARG A 285 15.10 33.04 -27.74
C ARG A 285 14.43 31.76 -27.26
N VAL A 286 14.74 31.26 -26.06
CA VAL A 286 14.05 30.11 -25.48
C VAL A 286 12.66 30.57 -25.04
N PRO A 287 11.56 30.03 -25.61
CA PRO A 287 10.22 30.46 -25.23
C PRO A 287 9.93 30.14 -23.76
N SER A 288 9.30 31.10 -23.07
CA SER A 288 8.87 30.91 -21.68
C SER A 288 7.81 29.80 -21.57
N ARG A 289 7.61 29.26 -20.36
CA ARG A 289 6.55 28.27 -20.08
C ARG A 289 5.20 28.75 -20.59
N GLU A 290 4.86 30.01 -20.33
CA GLU A 290 3.61 30.64 -20.76
C GLU A 290 3.52 30.70 -22.28
N THR A 291 4.61 31.04 -22.97
CA THR A 291 4.67 31.07 -24.44
C THR A 291 4.51 29.67 -25.04
N VAL A 292 5.12 28.65 -24.45
CA VAL A 292 4.94 27.26 -24.89
C VAL A 292 3.51 26.79 -24.66
N ALA A 293 2.92 27.11 -23.51
CA ALA A 293 1.53 26.77 -23.19
C ALA A 293 0.52 27.48 -24.11
N GLU A 294 0.71 28.77 -24.38
CA GLU A 294 -0.11 29.54 -25.33
C GLU A 294 -0.03 28.95 -26.74
N LYS A 295 1.18 28.59 -27.20
CA LYS A 295 1.36 28.01 -28.52
C LYS A 295 0.77 26.60 -28.61
N LEU A 296 0.91 25.79 -27.57
CA LEU A 296 0.27 24.48 -27.49
C LEU A 296 -1.25 24.59 -27.49
N ALA A 297 -1.82 25.50 -26.71
CA ALA A 297 -3.26 25.77 -26.71
C ALA A 297 -3.77 26.19 -28.10
N GLU A 298 -3.03 27.03 -28.82
CA GLU A 298 -3.34 27.45 -30.20
C GLU A 298 -3.40 26.25 -31.16
N ILE A 299 -2.43 25.34 -31.09
CA ILE A 299 -2.33 24.18 -32.00
C ILE A 299 -3.11 22.94 -31.54
N THR A 300 -3.58 22.89 -30.29
CA THR A 300 -4.52 21.86 -29.81
C THR A 300 -5.98 22.27 -29.94
N THR A 301 -6.27 23.46 -30.47
CA THR A 301 -7.65 23.86 -30.76
C THR A 301 -8.20 22.95 -31.86
N TYR A 302 -9.34 22.31 -31.60
CA TYR A 302 -9.99 21.44 -32.58
C TYR A 302 -10.50 22.26 -33.78
N GLU A 303 -9.98 22.00 -34.99
CA GLU A 303 -10.37 22.66 -36.24
C GLU A 303 -11.26 21.80 -37.17
N GLY A 304 -11.69 20.62 -36.72
CA GLY A 304 -12.50 19.68 -37.51
C GLY A 304 -14.01 20.01 -37.58
N PRO A 305 -14.81 19.23 -38.34
CA PRO A 305 -16.26 19.39 -38.39
C PRO A 305 -16.93 19.04 -37.05
N SER A 306 -18.12 19.59 -36.78
CA SER A 306 -18.84 19.28 -35.54
C SER A 306 -19.13 17.78 -35.42
N PRO A 307 -18.98 17.15 -34.24
CA PRO A 307 -19.35 15.75 -34.03
C PRO A 307 -20.81 15.42 -34.38
N ASP A 308 -21.71 16.40 -34.32
CA ASP A 308 -23.11 16.25 -34.73
C ASP A 308 -23.28 16.00 -36.25
N GLU A 309 -22.25 16.30 -37.04
CA GLU A 309 -22.22 16.11 -38.49
C GLU A 309 -21.52 14.80 -38.90
N TRP A 310 -21.01 14.02 -37.93
CA TRP A 310 -20.31 12.76 -38.21
C TRP A 310 -21.30 11.63 -38.50
N ASP A 311 -20.99 10.83 -39.52
CA ASP A 311 -21.68 9.56 -39.77
C ASP A 311 -21.03 8.48 -38.88
N VAL A 312 -21.53 8.34 -37.65
CA VAL A 312 -21.01 7.38 -36.66
C VAL A 312 -21.67 6.02 -36.89
N PRO A 313 -20.90 4.94 -37.16
CA PRO A 313 -21.45 3.60 -37.37
C PRO A 313 -22.28 3.10 -36.17
N GLU A 314 -23.27 2.25 -36.44
CA GLU A 314 -24.07 1.59 -35.40
C GLU A 314 -23.18 0.64 -34.59
N GLY A 315 -23.06 0.87 -33.28
CA GLY A 315 -22.13 0.15 -32.39
C GLY A 315 -20.84 0.92 -32.07
N ASP A 316 -20.64 2.11 -32.67
CA ASP A 316 -19.53 3.00 -32.36
C ASP A 316 -19.96 4.14 -31.44
N SER A 317 -18.99 4.77 -30.79
CA SER A 317 -19.19 6.04 -30.08
C SER A 317 -18.50 7.18 -30.80
N VAL A 318 -18.98 8.40 -30.54
CA VAL A 318 -18.28 9.64 -30.93
C VAL A 318 -16.85 9.64 -30.37
N ARG A 319 -16.63 9.12 -29.15
CA ARG A 319 -15.28 8.97 -28.57
C ARG A 319 -14.38 8.07 -29.43
N TYR A 320 -14.87 6.91 -29.85
CA TYR A 320 -14.12 5.97 -30.69
C TYR A 320 -13.80 6.58 -32.06
N GLN A 321 -14.80 7.20 -32.69
CA GLN A 321 -14.64 7.87 -33.98
C GLN A 321 -13.71 9.10 -33.92
N ALA A 322 -13.72 9.84 -32.82
CA ALA A 322 -12.79 10.94 -32.60
C ALA A 322 -11.33 10.47 -32.58
N VAL A 323 -11.07 9.31 -31.98
CA VAL A 323 -9.73 8.70 -31.96
C VAL A 323 -9.31 8.27 -33.36
N LEU A 324 -10.16 7.57 -34.13
CA LEU A 324 -9.86 7.17 -35.51
C LEU A 324 -9.64 8.38 -36.44
N ARG A 325 -10.47 9.41 -36.33
CA ARG A 325 -10.31 10.65 -37.09
C ARG A 325 -9.11 11.47 -36.65
N GLY A 326 -8.53 11.20 -35.48
CA GLY A 326 -7.31 11.81 -35.00
C GLY A 326 -6.08 11.58 -35.91
N TRP A 327 -6.10 10.53 -36.73
CA TRP A 327 -5.10 10.30 -37.78
C TRP A 327 -5.37 11.10 -39.07
N GLU A 328 -6.59 11.59 -39.27
CA GLU A 328 -7.01 12.38 -40.44
C GLU A 328 -6.79 13.89 -40.27
N LEU A 329 -6.52 14.36 -39.04
CA LEU A 329 -6.28 15.77 -38.74
C LEU A 329 -4.93 16.25 -39.30
N ASP A 330 -4.94 17.40 -39.97
CA ASP A 330 -3.74 18.07 -40.52
C ASP A 330 -3.72 19.57 -40.14
N PRO A 331 -2.78 20.02 -39.28
CA PRO A 331 -1.77 19.21 -38.60
C PRO A 331 -2.38 18.34 -37.50
N LYS A 332 -1.81 17.15 -37.29
CA LYS A 332 -2.18 16.27 -36.17
C LYS A 332 -1.95 16.97 -34.83
N PRO A 333 -2.82 16.78 -33.81
CA PRO A 333 -2.62 17.39 -32.50
C PRO A 333 -1.25 17.00 -31.91
N PRO A 334 -0.40 17.97 -31.52
CA PRO A 334 0.99 17.73 -31.14
C PRO A 334 1.15 17.09 -29.76
N ASN A 335 0.09 17.05 -28.96
CA ASN A 335 0.05 16.42 -27.64
C ASN A 335 -0.54 14.99 -27.65
N VAL A 336 -0.69 14.39 -28.84
CA VAL A 336 -1.21 13.04 -29.04
C VAL A 336 -0.27 12.20 -29.90
N ALA A 337 0.40 11.22 -29.28
CA ALA A 337 1.26 10.27 -30.00
C ALA A 337 0.45 9.15 -30.68
N ASP A 338 1.00 8.53 -31.74
CA ASP A 338 0.30 7.45 -32.47
C ASP A 338 -0.03 6.27 -31.56
N TRP A 339 0.89 5.89 -30.66
CA TRP A 339 0.65 4.80 -29.71
C TRP A 339 -0.46 5.14 -28.71
N GLN A 340 -0.67 6.42 -28.39
CA GLN A 340 -1.78 6.85 -27.53
C GLN A 340 -3.10 6.70 -28.26
N LEU A 341 -3.19 7.06 -29.54
CA LEU A 341 -4.39 6.81 -30.32
C LEU A 341 -4.68 5.31 -30.46
N LEU A 342 -3.66 4.47 -30.70
CA LEU A 342 -3.80 3.01 -30.71
C LEU A 342 -4.33 2.48 -29.36
N GLY A 343 -3.79 3.00 -28.25
CA GLY A 343 -4.23 2.63 -26.91
C GLY A 343 -5.63 3.12 -26.58
N TYR A 344 -5.99 4.36 -26.96
CA TYR A 344 -7.33 4.90 -26.77
C TYR A 344 -8.36 4.13 -27.59
N ALA A 345 -8.06 3.77 -28.83
CA ALA A 345 -8.93 2.95 -29.65
C ALA A 345 -9.11 1.55 -29.04
N ALA A 346 -8.05 0.94 -28.50
CA ALA A 346 -8.15 -0.34 -27.80
C ALA A 346 -9.03 -0.26 -26.54
N ALA A 347 -8.82 0.76 -25.70
CA ALA A 347 -9.57 0.91 -24.46
C ALA A 347 -11.05 1.28 -24.70
N ILE A 348 -11.33 2.23 -25.60
CA ILE A 348 -12.72 2.59 -25.96
C ILE A 348 -13.39 1.43 -26.72
N GLY A 349 -12.66 0.73 -27.58
CA GLY A 349 -13.17 -0.45 -28.26
C GLY A 349 -13.61 -1.54 -27.27
N HIS A 350 -12.82 -1.75 -26.21
CA HIS A 350 -13.20 -2.63 -25.11
C HIS A 350 -14.43 -2.11 -24.34
N GLU A 351 -14.52 -0.81 -24.02
CA GLU A 351 -15.71 -0.21 -23.40
C GLU A 351 -16.99 -0.37 -24.23
N LEU A 352 -16.85 -0.48 -25.56
CA LEU A 352 -17.95 -0.66 -26.51
C LEU A 352 -18.29 -2.14 -26.78
N ASP A 353 -17.67 -3.08 -26.07
CA ASP A 353 -17.77 -4.52 -26.34
C ASP A 353 -17.46 -4.88 -27.81
N LYS A 354 -16.56 -4.13 -28.46
CA LYS A 354 -16.09 -4.47 -29.81
C LYS A 354 -15.17 -5.68 -29.77
N ASP A 355 -15.22 -6.48 -30.83
CA ASP A 355 -14.23 -7.53 -31.04
C ASP A 355 -12.83 -6.91 -31.23
N LYS A 356 -11.84 -7.42 -30.49
CA LYS A 356 -10.46 -6.89 -30.51
C LYS A 356 -9.86 -6.93 -31.92
N GLU A 357 -10.14 -7.98 -32.69
CA GLU A 357 -9.65 -8.13 -34.05
C GLU A 357 -10.32 -7.14 -35.00
N ALA A 358 -11.57 -6.73 -34.74
CA ALA A 358 -12.22 -5.62 -35.44
C ALA A 358 -11.55 -4.28 -35.14
N VAL A 359 -11.19 -4.00 -33.88
CA VAL A 359 -10.42 -2.79 -33.53
C VAL A 359 -9.03 -2.80 -34.18
N ILE A 360 -8.37 -3.96 -34.26
CA ILE A 360 -7.12 -4.09 -35.01
C ILE A 360 -7.36 -3.78 -36.50
N GLU A 361 -8.41 -4.31 -37.12
CA GLU A 361 -8.74 -4.07 -38.52
C GLU A 361 -8.95 -2.59 -38.82
N ASP A 362 -9.70 -1.87 -37.99
CA ASP A 362 -9.92 -0.42 -38.09
C ASP A 362 -8.57 0.36 -38.06
N LEU A 363 -7.62 -0.09 -37.25
CA LEU A 363 -6.34 0.59 -37.04
C LEU A 363 -5.27 0.26 -38.09
N LEU A 364 -5.42 -0.85 -38.83
CA LEU A 364 -4.49 -1.24 -39.90
C LEU A 364 -4.51 -0.28 -41.09
N GLU A 365 -5.52 0.58 -41.20
CA GLU A 365 -5.56 1.67 -42.17
C GLU A 365 -4.48 2.73 -41.92
N TYR A 366 -4.08 2.93 -40.66
CA TYR A 366 -3.23 4.05 -40.24
C TYR A 366 -1.80 3.65 -39.86
N GLU A 367 -1.59 2.45 -39.31
CA GLU A 367 -0.31 2.02 -38.76
C GLU A 367 0.08 0.57 -39.17
N PRO A 368 1.39 0.23 -39.22
CA PRO A 368 1.81 -1.12 -39.57
C PRO A 368 1.35 -2.18 -38.56
N GLU A 369 0.92 -3.34 -39.08
CA GLU A 369 0.32 -4.44 -38.31
C GLU A 369 1.09 -4.83 -37.05
N ARG A 370 2.43 -4.90 -37.13
CA ARG A 370 3.27 -5.28 -35.98
C ARG A 370 3.09 -4.33 -34.79
N ARG A 371 2.94 -3.03 -35.05
CA ARG A 371 2.78 -2.00 -34.01
C ARG A 371 1.36 -1.99 -33.48
N VAL A 372 0.36 -1.99 -34.36
CA VAL A 372 -1.07 -2.06 -34.00
C VAL A 372 -1.33 -3.24 -33.06
N ARG A 373 -0.93 -4.45 -33.46
CA ARG A 373 -1.15 -5.65 -32.65
C ARG A 373 -0.49 -5.55 -31.28
N ARG A 374 0.74 -5.04 -31.21
CA ARG A 374 1.48 -4.93 -29.94
C ARG A 374 0.80 -3.95 -28.98
N GLU A 375 0.46 -2.74 -29.45
CA GLU A 375 -0.14 -1.71 -28.59
C GLU A 375 -1.57 -2.07 -28.20
N VAL A 376 -2.40 -2.52 -29.16
CA VAL A 376 -3.77 -2.96 -28.88
C VAL A 376 -3.76 -4.12 -27.90
N GLN A 377 -2.96 -5.16 -28.12
CA GLN A 377 -2.89 -6.31 -27.20
C GLN A 377 -2.35 -5.93 -25.82
N SER A 378 -1.47 -4.93 -25.72
CA SER A 378 -0.98 -4.46 -24.42
C SER A 378 -2.05 -3.68 -23.65
N VAL A 379 -2.82 -2.83 -24.32
CA VAL A 379 -3.84 -2.00 -23.66
C VAL A 379 -5.12 -2.79 -23.41
N TRP A 380 -5.52 -3.64 -24.35
CA TRP A 380 -6.67 -4.54 -24.21
C TRP A 380 -6.54 -5.42 -22.96
N ARG A 381 -5.38 -6.02 -22.72
CA ARG A 381 -5.11 -6.81 -21.50
C ARG A 381 -5.21 -5.99 -20.21
N LYS A 382 -4.85 -4.70 -20.25
CA LYS A 382 -4.99 -3.81 -19.09
C LYS A 382 -6.44 -3.40 -18.87
N ALA A 383 -7.21 -3.22 -19.93
CA ALA A 383 -8.65 -2.96 -19.87
C ALA A 383 -9.42 -4.19 -19.35
N GLU A 384 -9.08 -5.41 -19.80
CA GLU A 384 -9.63 -6.67 -19.27
C GLU A 384 -9.34 -6.88 -17.77
N ALA A 385 -8.28 -6.26 -17.26
CA ALA A 385 -7.88 -6.29 -15.86
C ALA A 385 -8.38 -5.07 -15.05
N ASP A 386 -9.25 -4.22 -15.62
CA ASP A 386 -9.74 -2.96 -15.04
C ASP A 386 -8.63 -1.96 -14.61
N GLN A 387 -7.42 -2.12 -15.17
CA GLN A 387 -6.25 -1.28 -14.87
C GLN A 387 -6.10 -0.09 -15.82
N PHE A 388 -6.94 -0.01 -16.86
CA PHE A 388 -6.86 1.06 -17.86
C PHE A 388 -8.21 1.30 -18.53
N SER A 389 -8.76 2.51 -18.36
CA SER A 389 -9.97 2.98 -19.02
C SER A 389 -9.66 3.83 -20.25
N GLY A 390 -10.62 3.92 -21.16
CA GLY A 390 -10.56 4.82 -22.31
C GLY A 390 -10.59 6.29 -21.87
N PRO A 391 -10.05 7.21 -22.69
CA PRO A 391 -10.07 8.63 -22.37
C PRO A 391 -11.50 9.17 -22.25
N SER A 392 -11.69 10.09 -21.32
CA SER A 392 -12.94 10.84 -21.17
C SER A 392 -13.15 11.83 -22.33
N VAL A 393 -14.37 12.33 -22.52
CA VAL A 393 -14.64 13.42 -23.49
C VAL A 393 -13.79 14.64 -23.20
N GLU A 394 -13.66 15.03 -21.93
CA GLU A 394 -12.78 16.12 -21.50
C GLU A 394 -11.31 15.86 -21.88
N THR A 395 -10.84 14.61 -21.73
CA THR A 395 -9.49 14.24 -22.17
C THR A 395 -9.33 14.41 -23.67
N LEU A 396 -10.30 13.93 -24.47
CA LEU A 396 -10.27 14.08 -25.93
C LEU A 396 -10.35 15.56 -26.39
N GLN A 397 -11.09 16.40 -25.68
CA GLN A 397 -11.15 17.85 -25.91
C GLN A 397 -9.82 18.52 -25.62
N ASN A 398 -9.21 18.24 -24.46
CA ASN A 398 -7.90 18.75 -24.08
C ASN A 398 -6.78 18.29 -25.04
N LYS A 399 -7.02 17.18 -25.77
CA LYS A 399 -6.13 16.64 -26.80
C LYS A 399 -6.41 17.19 -28.21
N GLY A 400 -7.39 18.08 -28.38
CA GLY A 400 -7.75 18.61 -29.69
C GLY A 400 -8.38 17.58 -30.63
N LEU A 401 -8.92 16.49 -30.10
CA LEU A 401 -9.60 15.43 -30.86
C LEU A 401 -11.13 15.64 -30.90
N LEU A 402 -11.66 16.46 -29.99
CA LEU A 402 -13.07 16.89 -29.95
C LEU A 402 -13.17 18.40 -29.68
N PRO A 403 -14.23 19.09 -30.13
CA PRO A 403 -14.45 20.49 -29.79
C PRO A 403 -14.91 20.65 -28.34
N GLU A 404 -14.51 21.74 -27.68
CA GLU A 404 -14.92 22.09 -26.31
C GLU A 404 -16.44 22.20 -26.15
N SER A 405 -17.16 22.54 -27.22
CA SER A 405 -18.62 22.65 -27.21
C SER A 405 -19.36 21.30 -27.25
N TYR A 406 -18.64 20.19 -27.46
CA TYR A 406 -19.26 18.86 -27.48
C TYR A 406 -19.53 18.40 -26.05
N GLU A 407 -20.82 18.22 -25.72
CA GLU A 407 -21.23 17.53 -24.50
C GLU A 407 -21.61 16.11 -24.89
N GLU A 408 -21.00 15.11 -24.24
CA GLU A 408 -21.51 13.74 -24.35
C GLU A 408 -22.95 13.78 -23.83
N PRO A 409 -23.94 13.25 -24.58
CA PRO A 409 -25.26 13.06 -24.02
C PRO A 409 -25.08 12.18 -22.78
N GLY A 410 -25.24 12.80 -21.60
CA GLY A 410 -24.89 12.17 -20.33
C GLY A 410 -25.54 10.79 -20.21
N PRO A 411 -24.93 9.85 -19.48
CA PRO A 411 -25.51 8.54 -19.30
C PRO A 411 -26.90 8.73 -18.71
N THR A 412 -27.93 8.54 -19.53
CA THR A 412 -29.24 8.22 -19.00
C THR A 412 -28.99 6.87 -18.37
N ALA A 413 -28.84 6.84 -17.05
CA ALA A 413 -28.59 5.61 -16.31
C ALA A 413 -29.50 4.54 -16.92
N VAL A 414 -28.90 3.58 -17.64
CA VAL A 414 -29.62 2.52 -18.35
C VAL A 414 -30.53 1.79 -17.35
N LEU A 415 -30.15 1.87 -16.07
CA LEU A 415 -30.88 1.42 -14.92
C LEU A 415 -30.96 2.51 -13.83
N PRO A 416 -32.14 3.09 -13.53
CA PRO A 416 -32.37 3.81 -12.28
C PRO A 416 -32.24 2.83 -11.09
N LEU A 417 -31.04 2.72 -10.51
CA LEU A 417 -30.70 1.79 -9.43
C LEU A 417 -31.63 1.92 -8.22
N GLU A 418 -32.04 3.14 -7.85
CA GLU A 418 -33.02 3.36 -6.78
C GLU A 418 -34.39 2.78 -7.12
N ARG A 419 -34.79 2.81 -8.40
CA ARG A 419 -36.05 2.23 -8.87
C ARG A 419 -35.96 0.71 -8.93
N LEU A 420 -34.80 0.18 -9.31
CA LEU A 420 -34.51 -1.26 -9.31
C LEU A 420 -34.54 -1.85 -7.90
N ARG A 421 -33.92 -1.18 -6.93
CA ARG A 421 -33.94 -1.54 -5.50
C ARG A 421 -35.34 -1.44 -4.87
N ALA A 422 -36.26 -0.73 -5.51
CA ALA A 422 -37.64 -0.59 -5.07
C ALA A 422 -38.61 -1.60 -5.72
N LEU A 423 -38.15 -2.39 -6.70
CA LEU A 423 -38.92 -3.47 -7.34
C LEU A 423 -38.66 -4.80 -6.63
N ASP A 424 -39.59 -5.75 -6.74
CA ASP A 424 -39.30 -7.13 -6.35
C ASP A 424 -38.32 -7.80 -7.33
N ASP A 425 -37.66 -8.89 -6.91
CA ASP A 425 -36.58 -9.53 -7.69
C ASP A 425 -37.01 -9.94 -9.12
N ASP A 426 -38.25 -10.39 -9.30
CA ASP A 426 -38.77 -10.79 -10.60
C ASP A 426 -39.08 -9.59 -11.50
N GLU A 427 -39.54 -8.48 -10.93
CA GLU A 427 -39.78 -7.21 -11.63
C GLU A 427 -38.48 -6.45 -11.92
N ALA A 428 -37.52 -6.49 -11.00
CA ALA A 428 -36.16 -5.98 -11.14
C ALA A 428 -35.43 -6.68 -12.29
N ARG A 429 -35.45 -8.01 -12.31
CA ARG A 429 -34.85 -8.81 -13.40
C ARG A 429 -35.53 -8.55 -14.75
N ARG A 430 -36.86 -8.43 -14.78
CA ARG A 430 -37.60 -8.05 -15.99
C ARG A 430 -37.32 -6.61 -16.42
N PHE A 431 -37.03 -5.71 -15.49
CA PHE A 431 -36.65 -4.33 -15.78
C PHE A 431 -35.23 -4.26 -16.36
N ALA A 432 -34.25 -4.93 -15.76
CA ALA A 432 -32.88 -5.06 -16.29
C ALA A 432 -32.84 -5.68 -17.69
N ASN A 433 -33.53 -6.81 -17.90
CA ASN A 433 -33.60 -7.45 -19.21
C ASN A 433 -34.31 -6.60 -20.28
N ARG A 434 -35.18 -5.65 -19.91
CA ARG A 434 -35.82 -4.70 -20.85
C ARG A 434 -34.91 -3.53 -21.22
N HIS A 435 -33.81 -3.36 -20.48
CA HIS A 435 -32.81 -2.34 -20.67
C HIS A 435 -31.47 -2.95 -21.12
N ASP A 436 -31.51 -4.14 -21.73
CA ASP A 436 -30.35 -4.89 -22.25
C ASP A 436 -29.21 -5.11 -21.24
N VAL A 437 -29.52 -5.12 -19.94
CA VAL A 437 -28.57 -5.49 -18.88
C VAL A 437 -28.75 -6.97 -18.55
N GLU A 438 -27.72 -7.77 -18.81
CA GLU A 438 -27.70 -9.19 -18.50
C GLU A 438 -27.68 -9.39 -16.98
N TRP A 439 -28.77 -9.92 -16.44
CA TRP A 439 -28.86 -10.24 -15.01
C TRP A 439 -28.11 -11.55 -14.75
N PRO A 440 -27.01 -11.52 -13.98
CA PRO A 440 -26.15 -12.69 -13.81
C PRO A 440 -26.91 -13.83 -13.14
N THR A 441 -26.62 -15.03 -13.58
CA THR A 441 -27.09 -16.26 -12.96
C THR A 441 -26.38 -16.48 -11.63
N THR A 442 -27.00 -17.27 -10.74
CA THR A 442 -26.38 -17.67 -9.47
C THR A 442 -25.05 -18.40 -9.69
N GLU A 443 -24.91 -19.13 -10.80
CA GLU A 443 -23.69 -19.84 -11.16
C GLU A 443 -22.58 -18.87 -11.57
N GLU A 444 -22.88 -17.84 -12.36
CA GLU A 444 -21.89 -16.81 -12.73
C GLU A 444 -21.43 -15.99 -11.51
N VAL A 445 -22.35 -15.65 -10.60
CA VAL A 445 -21.99 -14.98 -9.34
C VAL A 445 -21.05 -15.85 -8.50
N ARG A 446 -21.31 -17.16 -8.42
CA ARG A 446 -20.44 -18.12 -7.72
C ARG A 446 -19.07 -18.26 -8.36
N ASN A 447 -19.01 -18.34 -9.68
CA ASN A 447 -17.76 -18.45 -10.42
C ASN A 447 -16.92 -17.18 -10.27
N ARG A 448 -17.54 -16.00 -10.30
CA ARG A 448 -16.86 -14.72 -10.04
C ARG A 448 -16.32 -14.66 -8.61
N LEU A 449 -17.12 -15.10 -7.64
CA LEU A 449 -16.69 -15.18 -6.24
C LEU A 449 -15.52 -16.16 -6.06
N GLU A 450 -15.56 -17.32 -6.72
CA GLU A 450 -14.47 -18.29 -6.73
C GLU A 450 -13.18 -17.68 -7.27
N ALA A 451 -13.28 -17.03 -8.43
CA ALA A 451 -12.15 -16.39 -9.09
C ALA A 451 -11.56 -15.30 -8.19
N ALA A 452 -12.39 -14.44 -7.59
CA ALA A 452 -11.92 -13.39 -6.70
C ALA A 452 -11.20 -13.93 -5.46
N ILE A 453 -11.77 -14.96 -4.80
CA ILE A 453 -11.16 -15.60 -3.63
C ILE A 453 -9.83 -16.25 -4.01
N THR A 454 -9.81 -17.07 -5.06
CA THR A 454 -8.60 -17.80 -5.48
C THR A 454 -7.52 -16.86 -5.99
N GLN A 455 -7.87 -15.79 -6.71
CA GLN A 455 -6.92 -14.76 -7.14
C GLN A 455 -6.32 -13.99 -5.96
N THR A 456 -7.14 -13.59 -4.98
CA THR A 456 -6.66 -12.91 -3.77
C THR A 456 -5.70 -13.82 -2.99
N MET A 457 -6.00 -15.11 -2.88
CA MET A 457 -5.09 -16.09 -2.28
C MET A 457 -3.80 -16.23 -3.09
N ALA A 458 -3.88 -16.41 -4.42
CA ALA A 458 -2.72 -16.61 -5.29
C ALA A 458 -1.76 -15.43 -5.24
N ASN A 459 -2.30 -14.20 -5.22
CA ASN A 459 -1.51 -12.97 -5.16
C ASN A 459 -0.94 -12.65 -3.77
N GLU A 460 -1.29 -13.43 -2.74
CA GLU A 460 -0.95 -13.16 -1.34
C GLU A 460 -1.44 -11.79 -0.85
N GLU A 461 -2.61 -11.40 -1.35
CA GLU A 461 -3.19 -10.09 -1.11
C GLU A 461 -4.00 -10.03 0.18
N ARG A 462 -4.29 -8.81 0.60
CA ARG A 462 -5.30 -8.49 1.59
C ARG A 462 -6.44 -7.82 0.85
N GLY A 463 -7.55 -8.50 0.72
CA GLY A 463 -8.66 -8.06 -0.13
C GLY A 463 -9.99 -8.22 0.57
N VAL A 464 -10.90 -7.28 0.29
CA VAL A 464 -12.32 -7.44 0.59
C VAL A 464 -12.99 -7.88 -0.70
N VAL A 465 -13.63 -9.05 -0.67
CA VAL A 465 -14.35 -9.61 -1.81
C VAL A 465 -15.83 -9.37 -1.59
N ASP A 466 -16.43 -8.56 -2.46
CA ASP A 466 -17.87 -8.30 -2.47
C ASP A 466 -18.61 -9.56 -2.92
N ALA A 467 -19.43 -10.09 -2.03
CA ALA A 467 -20.04 -11.40 -2.16
C ALA A 467 -21.50 -11.34 -1.64
N PRO A 468 -22.51 -11.27 -2.51
CA PRO A 468 -23.90 -11.17 -2.08
C PRO A 468 -24.24 -12.33 -1.14
N THR A 469 -25.04 -12.07 -0.10
CA THR A 469 -25.33 -13.03 0.98
C THR A 469 -25.84 -14.40 0.48
N SER A 470 -26.49 -14.45 -0.69
CA SER A 470 -27.02 -15.67 -1.33
C SER A 470 -26.04 -16.35 -2.30
N GLY A 471 -24.87 -15.75 -2.55
CA GLY A 471 -23.82 -16.26 -3.42
C GLY A 471 -23.19 -17.57 -2.95
N GLY A 472 -23.34 -17.92 -1.66
CA GLY A 472 -22.78 -19.14 -1.10
C GLY A 472 -21.33 -18.98 -0.64
N LYS A 473 -20.92 -17.77 -0.28
CA LYS A 473 -19.58 -17.39 0.16
C LYS A 473 -19.01 -18.31 1.23
N THR A 474 -19.75 -18.52 2.31
CA THR A 474 -19.33 -19.39 3.41
C THR A 474 -19.27 -20.86 3.02
N HIS A 475 -20.25 -21.30 2.22
CA HIS A 475 -20.31 -22.67 1.72
C HIS A 475 -19.12 -22.97 0.82
N GLN A 476 -18.71 -22.03 -0.03
CA GLN A 476 -17.59 -22.20 -0.94
C GLN A 476 -16.29 -22.43 -0.17
N ILE A 477 -15.98 -21.61 0.83
CA ILE A 477 -14.79 -21.82 1.65
C ILE A 477 -14.84 -23.16 2.38
N ALA A 478 -16.00 -23.54 2.93
CA ALA A 478 -16.17 -24.76 3.71
C ALA A 478 -16.15 -26.05 2.86
N ALA A 479 -16.56 -25.99 1.60
CA ALA A 479 -16.73 -27.14 0.71
C ALA A 479 -15.53 -27.40 -0.21
N THR A 480 -14.57 -26.48 -0.29
CA THR A 480 -13.41 -26.63 -1.17
C THR A 480 -12.32 -27.50 -0.53
N PRO A 481 -11.83 -28.55 -1.21
CA PRO A 481 -10.67 -29.34 -0.77
C PRO A 481 -9.38 -28.56 -1.03
N TRP A 482 -9.10 -27.55 -0.21
CA TRP A 482 -7.99 -26.62 -0.38
C TRP A 482 -6.60 -27.29 -0.46
N ARG A 483 -6.45 -28.52 0.05
CA ARG A 483 -5.22 -29.31 -0.08
C ARG A 483 -5.01 -29.90 -1.48
N ASP A 484 -6.08 -30.05 -2.25
CA ASP A 484 -6.05 -30.53 -3.64
C ASP A 484 -6.04 -29.37 -4.65
N VAL A 485 -6.28 -28.15 -4.19
CA VAL A 485 -6.13 -26.94 -5.01
C VAL A 485 -4.64 -26.70 -5.29
N ASP A 486 -4.34 -26.24 -6.50
CA ASP A 486 -2.99 -25.99 -6.97
C ASP A 486 -2.17 -25.12 -6.00
N GLU A 487 -0.90 -25.48 -5.80
CA GLU A 487 0.01 -24.77 -4.89
C GLU A 487 0.19 -23.29 -5.28
N SER A 488 0.01 -22.91 -6.55
CA SER A 488 0.04 -21.51 -6.98
C SER A 488 -1.08 -20.66 -6.36
N VAL A 489 -2.20 -21.28 -5.98
CA VAL A 489 -3.34 -20.58 -5.36
C VAL A 489 -3.14 -20.46 -3.86
N THR A 490 -2.95 -21.58 -3.17
CA THR A 490 -2.91 -21.62 -1.70
C THR A 490 -1.51 -21.47 -1.13
N GLY A 491 -0.45 -21.62 -1.94
CA GLY A 491 0.93 -21.72 -1.49
C GLY A 491 1.22 -23.01 -0.70
N GLY A 492 0.37 -24.04 -0.83
CA GLY A 492 0.37 -25.21 0.06
C GLY A 492 0.07 -24.84 1.53
N ALA A 493 -0.54 -23.66 1.75
CA ALA A 493 -0.85 -23.13 3.07
C ALA A 493 -2.30 -23.46 3.50
N PRO A 494 -2.52 -23.65 4.81
CA PRO A 494 -3.84 -23.98 5.35
C PRO A 494 -4.81 -22.80 5.20
N VAL A 495 -6.11 -23.10 5.26
CA VAL A 495 -7.17 -22.09 5.28
C VAL A 495 -7.75 -21.98 6.69
N LEU A 496 -7.66 -20.79 7.28
CA LEU A 496 -8.32 -20.43 8.54
C LEU A 496 -9.58 -19.63 8.22
N HIS A 497 -10.73 -20.20 8.52
CA HIS A 497 -12.03 -19.57 8.31
C HIS A 497 -12.57 -19.06 9.66
N LEU A 498 -12.65 -17.74 9.79
CA LEU A 498 -13.08 -17.02 10.98
C LEU A 498 -14.54 -16.57 10.84
N HIS A 499 -15.31 -16.85 11.88
CA HIS A 499 -16.76 -16.67 11.94
C HIS A 499 -17.13 -15.67 13.05
N GLU A 500 -18.16 -14.87 12.86
CA GLU A 500 -18.69 -13.98 13.90
C GLU A 500 -19.23 -14.79 15.10
N THR A 501 -19.96 -15.87 14.81
CA THR A 501 -20.68 -16.64 15.85
C THR A 501 -20.23 -18.10 15.97
N LYS A 502 -20.36 -18.65 17.18
CA LYS A 502 -20.13 -20.09 17.45
C LYS A 502 -21.05 -20.99 16.62
N LYS A 503 -22.28 -20.53 16.36
CA LYS A 503 -23.26 -21.27 15.57
C LYS A 503 -22.82 -21.38 14.11
N ALA A 504 -22.41 -20.27 13.49
CA ALA A 504 -21.87 -20.26 12.13
C ALA A 504 -20.63 -21.17 12.04
N ARG A 505 -19.65 -21.00 12.95
CA ARG A 505 -18.48 -21.88 13.05
C ARG A 505 -18.86 -23.36 13.07
N ASP A 506 -19.79 -23.76 13.94
CA ASP A 506 -20.17 -25.17 14.11
C ASP A 506 -20.96 -25.72 12.91
N GLU A 507 -21.78 -24.89 12.25
CA GLU A 507 -22.53 -25.24 11.05
C GLU A 507 -21.59 -25.46 9.85
N HIS A 508 -20.63 -24.57 9.65
CA HIS A 508 -19.68 -24.66 8.55
C HIS A 508 -18.62 -25.74 8.77
N ALA A 509 -18.17 -25.96 10.01
CA ALA A 509 -17.32 -27.11 10.32
C ALA A 509 -18.01 -28.45 10.01
N ARG A 510 -19.32 -28.57 10.27
CA ARG A 510 -20.10 -29.75 9.85
C ARG A 510 -20.21 -29.86 8.34
N THR A 511 -20.39 -28.74 7.64
CA THR A 511 -20.42 -28.71 6.18
C THR A 511 -19.13 -29.27 5.58
N THR A 512 -17.97 -28.84 6.09
CA THR A 512 -16.67 -29.38 5.69
C THR A 512 -16.55 -30.87 6.02
N ALA A 513 -16.93 -31.30 7.22
CA ALA A 513 -16.90 -32.72 7.60
C ALA A 513 -17.77 -33.59 6.69
N ASP A 514 -18.98 -33.14 6.37
CA ASP A 514 -19.95 -33.86 5.55
C ASP A 514 -19.52 -33.96 4.08
N GLN A 515 -18.84 -32.93 3.56
CA GLN A 515 -18.43 -32.88 2.14
C GLN A 515 -17.03 -33.44 1.88
N LEU A 516 -16.09 -33.20 2.79
CA LEU A 516 -14.67 -33.50 2.61
C LEU A 516 -14.15 -34.59 3.57
N GLY A 517 -14.91 -34.95 4.60
CA GLY A 517 -14.54 -35.93 5.62
C GLY A 517 -14.02 -35.31 6.92
N GLU A 518 -14.07 -36.08 8.02
CA GLU A 518 -13.68 -35.65 9.37
C GLU A 518 -12.20 -35.26 9.49
N ASP A 519 -11.33 -35.85 8.68
CA ASP A 519 -9.89 -35.54 8.71
C ASP A 519 -9.59 -34.15 8.10
N SER A 520 -10.47 -33.65 7.24
CA SER A 520 -10.33 -32.41 6.45
C SER A 520 -10.74 -31.15 7.22
N VAL A 521 -11.28 -31.29 8.44
CA VAL A 521 -11.75 -30.16 9.26
C VAL A 521 -11.05 -30.10 10.61
N ARG A 522 -10.77 -28.88 11.09
CA ARG A 522 -10.46 -28.62 12.50
C ARG A 522 -11.41 -27.57 13.05
N ARG A 523 -12.11 -27.89 14.14
CA ARG A 523 -13.02 -26.97 14.83
C ARG A 523 -12.39 -26.50 16.14
N LEU A 524 -12.05 -25.23 16.23
CA LEU A 524 -11.45 -24.64 17.42
C LEU A 524 -12.51 -23.97 18.32
N CYS A 525 -12.44 -24.25 19.62
CA CYS A 525 -13.42 -23.82 20.61
C CYS A 525 -12.77 -23.02 21.73
N SER A 526 -13.43 -21.97 22.21
CA SER A 526 -12.88 -21.15 23.30
C SER A 526 -12.66 -21.98 24.57
N GLY A 527 -11.75 -21.55 25.45
CA GLY A 527 -11.47 -22.25 26.70
C GLY A 527 -12.73 -22.48 27.57
N PHE A 528 -13.65 -21.51 27.58
CA PHE A 528 -14.95 -21.60 28.26
C PHE A 528 -15.92 -22.63 27.67
N GLU A 529 -15.74 -23.03 26.40
CA GLU A 529 -16.57 -24.07 25.77
C GLU A 529 -16.10 -25.49 26.14
N VAL A 530 -14.78 -25.69 26.25
CA VAL A 530 -14.17 -27.03 26.34
C VAL A 530 -13.53 -27.35 27.69
N CYS A 531 -13.25 -26.34 28.53
CA CYS A 531 -12.73 -26.56 29.89
C CYS A 531 -13.91 -26.66 30.87
N PRO A 532 -14.18 -27.83 31.48
CA PRO A 532 -15.32 -28.00 32.40
C PRO A 532 -15.21 -27.12 33.64
N ILE A 533 -13.99 -26.79 34.08
CA ILE A 533 -13.76 -25.91 35.24
C ILE A 533 -14.15 -24.47 34.91
N ALA A 534 -13.66 -23.93 33.79
CA ALA A 534 -14.00 -22.56 33.38
C ALA A 534 -15.49 -22.42 33.01
N ARG A 535 -16.14 -23.50 32.58
CA ARG A 535 -17.58 -23.54 32.31
C ARG A 535 -18.45 -23.53 33.59
N GLY A 536 -17.86 -23.84 34.74
CA GLY A 536 -18.55 -23.88 36.03
C GLY A 536 -19.11 -25.25 36.43
N ASP A 537 -18.74 -26.34 35.73
CA ASP A 537 -19.18 -27.70 36.09
C ASP A 537 -18.69 -28.12 37.50
N HIS A 538 -17.66 -27.44 38.01
CA HIS A 538 -17.01 -27.69 39.28
C HIS A 538 -17.24 -26.57 40.32
N ASP A 539 -18.14 -25.64 40.05
CA ASP A 539 -18.42 -24.56 41.00
C ASP A 539 -19.19 -25.07 42.23
N PRO A 540 -19.14 -24.34 43.36
CA PRO A 540 -19.97 -24.66 44.53
C PRO A 540 -21.46 -24.63 44.16
N SER A 541 -22.21 -25.69 44.47
CA SER A 541 -23.68 -25.73 44.31
C SER A 541 -24.39 -25.82 45.66
N ASP A 542 -25.48 -25.07 45.82
CA ASP A 542 -26.33 -25.10 47.03
C ASP A 542 -27.04 -26.45 47.24
N ASP A 543 -27.21 -27.22 46.17
CA ASP A 543 -27.82 -28.56 46.19
C ASP A 543 -26.74 -29.64 46.45
N GLU A 544 -26.29 -29.76 47.70
CA GLU A 544 -25.27 -30.74 48.16
C GLU A 544 -25.60 -32.23 47.89
N GLN A 545 -26.71 -32.56 47.22
CA GLN A 545 -27.24 -33.92 47.10
C GLN A 545 -27.04 -34.60 45.74
N ASP A 546 -26.48 -33.96 44.70
CA ASP A 546 -26.44 -34.58 43.35
C ASP A 546 -25.18 -34.34 42.50
N SER A 547 -24.10 -33.76 43.04
CA SER A 547 -22.83 -33.61 42.29
C SER A 547 -21.76 -34.55 42.82
N ASP A 548 -21.45 -35.60 42.05
CA ASP A 548 -20.26 -36.45 42.24
C ASP A 548 -18.94 -35.73 41.84
N LEU A 549 -19.01 -34.47 41.38
CA LEU A 549 -17.86 -33.71 40.89
C LEU A 549 -17.13 -32.99 42.02
N GLN A 550 -15.80 -32.99 41.96
CA GLN A 550 -14.94 -32.25 42.88
C GLN A 550 -15.18 -30.74 42.74
N THR A 551 -15.64 -30.07 43.80
CA THR A 551 -15.77 -28.61 43.84
C THR A 551 -14.38 -27.95 43.78
N ILE A 552 -14.26 -26.90 42.97
CA ILE A 552 -13.04 -26.12 42.77
C ILE A 552 -13.32 -24.64 43.06
N THR A 553 -12.47 -24.04 43.89
CA THR A 553 -12.45 -22.59 44.12
C THR A 553 -11.02 -22.08 43.99
N ILE A 554 -10.87 -20.82 43.58
CA ILE A 554 -9.57 -20.19 43.34
C ILE A 554 -9.59 -18.81 43.98
N ASP A 555 -8.64 -18.55 44.88
CA ASP A 555 -8.56 -17.29 45.64
C ASP A 555 -9.89 -16.95 46.36
N GLY A 556 -10.63 -17.96 46.80
CA GLY A 556 -11.92 -17.81 47.47
C GLY A 556 -13.12 -17.52 46.57
N MET A 557 -12.96 -17.56 45.24
CA MET A 557 -14.05 -17.41 44.26
C MET A 557 -14.42 -18.75 43.63
N ALA A 558 -15.65 -18.87 43.10
CA ALA A 558 -16.00 -19.99 42.22
C ALA A 558 -15.05 -20.01 41.02
N ALA A 559 -14.70 -21.21 40.53
CA ALA A 559 -13.67 -21.32 39.51
C ALA A 559 -14.08 -20.60 38.22
N SER A 560 -15.33 -20.74 37.77
CA SER A 560 -15.82 -20.04 36.57
C SER A 560 -15.73 -18.52 36.70
N GLU A 561 -16.16 -17.96 37.83
CA GLU A 561 -16.09 -16.52 38.12
C GLU A 561 -14.64 -16.02 38.12
N TRP A 562 -13.71 -16.80 38.67
CA TRP A 562 -12.29 -16.46 38.65
C TRP A 562 -11.71 -16.51 37.23
N PHE A 563 -12.09 -17.50 36.42
CA PHE A 563 -11.69 -17.57 35.02
C PHE A 563 -12.25 -16.40 34.20
N ASP A 564 -13.51 -16.03 34.41
CA ASP A 564 -14.16 -14.89 33.74
C ASP A 564 -13.46 -13.56 34.10
N GLU A 565 -13.20 -13.34 35.39
CA GLU A 565 -12.45 -12.18 35.88
C GLU A 565 -11.07 -12.08 35.23
N MET A 566 -10.31 -13.18 35.20
CA MET A 566 -8.94 -13.16 34.69
C MET A 566 -8.87 -13.12 33.16
N ALA A 567 -9.69 -13.90 32.46
CA ALA A 567 -9.60 -14.06 31.01
C ALA A 567 -10.43 -13.02 30.24
N ASN A 568 -11.62 -12.64 30.72
CA ASN A 568 -12.50 -11.71 30.01
C ASN A 568 -12.38 -10.27 30.57
N ASN A 569 -12.38 -10.07 31.88
CA ASN A 569 -12.30 -8.70 32.46
C ASN A 569 -10.87 -8.13 32.53
N ARG A 570 -9.84 -8.97 32.49
CA ARG A 570 -8.43 -8.54 32.38
C ARG A 570 -7.78 -8.87 31.04
N GLU A 571 -8.52 -9.56 30.16
CA GLU A 571 -8.07 -9.99 28.83
C GLU A 571 -6.77 -10.83 28.87
N LEU A 572 -6.60 -11.69 29.88
CA LEU A 572 -5.43 -12.57 29.94
C LEU A 572 -5.62 -13.82 29.06
N PRO A 573 -4.55 -14.30 28.39
CA PRO A 573 -4.66 -15.50 27.58
C PRO A 573 -5.10 -16.72 28.41
N PHE A 574 -6.09 -17.47 27.91
CA PHE A 574 -6.70 -18.57 28.67
C PHE A 574 -5.69 -19.61 29.17
N SER A 575 -4.63 -19.90 28.39
CA SER A 575 -3.56 -20.82 28.79
C SER A 575 -2.85 -20.38 30.08
N VAL A 576 -2.71 -19.08 30.27
CA VAL A 576 -2.05 -18.43 31.41
C VAL A 576 -2.93 -18.48 32.63
N VAL A 577 -4.20 -18.13 32.45
CA VAL A 577 -5.24 -18.22 33.47
C VAL A 577 -5.36 -19.66 33.96
N HIS A 578 -5.39 -20.64 33.04
CA HIS A 578 -5.43 -22.05 33.37
C HIS A 578 -4.17 -22.53 34.13
N ALA A 579 -2.98 -22.10 33.72
CA ALA A 579 -1.73 -22.43 34.41
C ALA A 579 -1.62 -21.78 35.81
N ALA A 580 -2.24 -20.61 36.00
CA ALA A 580 -2.35 -19.94 37.29
C ALA A 580 -3.38 -20.63 38.19
N ALA A 581 -4.54 -21.01 37.66
CA ALA A 581 -5.57 -21.78 38.37
C ALA A 581 -5.01 -23.06 39.01
N ARG A 582 -4.16 -23.81 38.28
CA ARG A 582 -3.51 -25.02 38.80
C ARG A 582 -2.67 -24.73 40.06
N ARG A 583 -2.04 -23.56 40.14
CA ARG A 583 -1.18 -23.17 41.28
C ARG A 583 -1.94 -22.52 42.43
N ARG A 584 -3.10 -21.93 42.14
CA ARG A 584 -3.85 -21.06 43.07
C ARG A 584 -5.16 -21.67 43.57
N ASN A 585 -5.51 -22.87 43.14
CA ASN A 585 -6.71 -23.55 43.64
C ASN A 585 -6.63 -23.77 45.16
N ASP A 586 -7.73 -23.48 45.86
CA ASP A 586 -7.80 -23.52 47.33
C ASP A 586 -7.73 -24.97 47.87
N GLN A 587 -7.98 -25.94 47.00
CA GLN A 587 -7.94 -27.37 47.32
C GLN A 587 -6.51 -27.96 47.25
N HIS A 588 -5.51 -27.16 46.83
CA HIS A 588 -4.12 -27.57 46.65
C HIS A 588 -3.94 -28.83 45.79
N LEU A 589 -4.80 -29.02 44.80
CA LEU A 589 -4.72 -30.12 43.86
C LEU A 589 -3.48 -29.95 42.98
N SER A 590 -2.70 -31.03 42.85
CA SER A 590 -1.55 -31.08 41.93
C SER A 590 -1.97 -31.09 40.46
N GLU A 591 -3.19 -31.56 40.17
CA GLU A 591 -3.81 -31.67 38.86
C GLU A 591 -5.25 -31.19 38.94
N LEU A 592 -5.69 -30.43 37.94
CA LEU A 592 -7.08 -30.00 37.84
C LEU A 592 -7.94 -31.10 37.20
N PRO A 593 -9.22 -31.27 37.58
CA PRO A 593 -10.12 -32.27 37.00
C PRO A 593 -10.22 -32.27 35.47
N CYS A 594 -10.02 -31.12 34.83
CA CYS A 594 -10.01 -30.97 33.37
C CYS A 594 -8.72 -31.47 32.69
N SER A 595 -7.73 -31.94 33.46
CA SER A 595 -6.42 -32.42 33.00
C SER A 595 -5.96 -33.62 33.86
N PRO A 596 -6.69 -34.74 33.83
CA PRO A 596 -6.38 -35.89 34.69
C PRO A 596 -5.10 -36.60 34.23
N GLY A 597 -4.18 -36.85 35.17
CA GLY A 597 -2.87 -37.44 34.89
C GLY A 597 -1.95 -36.49 34.10
N ASP A 598 -1.09 -37.06 33.26
CA ASP A 598 -0.19 -36.29 32.38
C ASP A 598 -0.90 -35.72 31.12
N GLN A 599 -2.24 -35.74 31.07
CA GLN A 599 -3.01 -35.23 29.92
C GLN A 599 -3.22 -33.72 29.99
N MET A 600 -3.08 -33.03 28.86
CA MET A 600 -3.40 -31.60 28.75
C MET A 600 -4.91 -31.37 28.62
N CYS A 601 -5.41 -30.27 29.20
CA CYS A 601 -6.79 -29.83 29.01
C CYS A 601 -7.12 -29.68 27.51
N LEU A 602 -8.35 -30.02 27.11
CA LEU A 602 -8.82 -29.84 25.73
C LEU A 602 -8.69 -28.39 25.22
N SER A 603 -8.82 -27.42 26.13
CA SER A 603 -8.59 -25.99 25.84
C SER A 603 -7.18 -25.70 25.30
N GLN A 604 -6.20 -26.55 25.61
CA GLN A 604 -4.81 -26.45 25.19
C GLN A 604 -4.45 -27.48 24.11
N SER A 605 -4.91 -28.74 24.26
CA SER A 605 -4.53 -29.82 23.34
C SER A 605 -5.18 -29.72 21.96
N GLN A 606 -6.27 -28.96 21.80
CA GLN A 606 -6.89 -28.71 20.48
C GLN A 606 -5.96 -28.01 19.48
N TYR A 607 -4.91 -27.32 19.96
CA TYR A 607 -3.91 -26.66 19.11
C TYR A 607 -2.77 -27.60 18.68
N ALA A 608 -2.70 -28.82 19.21
CA ALA A 608 -1.64 -29.75 18.87
C ALA A 608 -1.71 -30.15 17.39
N GLY A 609 -0.67 -29.82 16.62
CA GLY A 609 -0.61 -30.10 15.20
C GLY A 609 -1.52 -29.20 14.34
N VAL A 610 -1.96 -28.05 14.84
CA VAL A 610 -2.79 -27.09 14.11
C VAL A 610 -2.06 -25.73 14.07
N PRO A 611 -1.87 -25.13 12.89
CA PRO A 611 -2.41 -25.56 11.60
C PRO A 611 -1.58 -26.65 10.89
N ARG A 612 -0.38 -26.93 11.40
CA ARG A 612 0.59 -27.87 10.82
C ARG A 612 1.10 -28.86 11.88
N ASN A 613 1.45 -30.08 11.44
CA ASN A 613 2.09 -31.08 12.30
C ASN A 613 3.59 -30.79 12.52
N ALA A 614 4.28 -31.67 13.26
CA ALA A 614 5.71 -31.53 13.55
C ALA A 614 6.61 -31.56 12.30
N ASP A 615 6.12 -32.13 11.20
CA ASP A 615 6.82 -32.19 9.91
C ASP A 615 6.51 -30.97 9.01
N GLY A 616 5.68 -30.04 9.48
CA GLY A 616 5.27 -28.84 8.74
C GLY A 616 4.10 -29.07 7.77
N GLU A 617 3.54 -30.27 7.72
CA GLU A 617 2.43 -30.63 6.84
C GLU A 617 1.11 -30.08 7.38
N VAL A 618 0.25 -29.60 6.46
CA VAL A 618 -1.11 -29.14 6.76
C VAL A 618 -1.96 -30.32 7.23
N THR A 619 -2.66 -30.14 8.35
CA THR A 619 -3.42 -31.24 8.99
C THR A 619 -4.92 -31.25 8.70
N ALA A 620 -5.46 -30.22 8.06
CA ALA A 620 -6.84 -30.11 7.61
C ALA A 620 -6.97 -29.11 6.46
N ASP A 621 -8.00 -29.27 5.62
CA ASP A 621 -8.33 -28.32 4.55
C ASP A 621 -8.80 -26.98 5.13
N VAL A 622 -9.70 -27.02 6.12
CA VAL A 622 -10.26 -25.82 6.73
C VAL A 622 -10.22 -25.90 8.25
N ILE A 623 -9.70 -24.84 8.86
CA ILE A 623 -9.74 -24.61 10.31
C ILE A 623 -10.87 -23.60 10.58
N HIS A 624 -11.92 -24.02 11.26
CA HIS A 624 -13.05 -23.18 11.64
C HIS A 624 -12.88 -22.67 13.08
N ALA A 625 -12.90 -21.35 13.24
CA ALA A 625 -12.82 -20.70 14.54
C ALA A 625 -13.64 -19.40 14.56
N THR A 626 -13.91 -18.84 15.74
CA THR A 626 -14.55 -17.51 15.84
C THR A 626 -13.53 -16.38 15.72
N HIS A 627 -13.95 -15.15 15.39
CA HIS A 627 -13.06 -13.98 15.25
C HIS A 627 -11.97 -13.83 16.34
N PRO A 628 -12.23 -14.05 17.65
CA PRO A 628 -11.20 -13.95 18.69
C PRO A 628 -9.99 -14.88 18.50
N PHE A 629 -10.11 -15.96 17.72
CA PHE A 629 -8.97 -16.81 17.38
C PHE A 629 -7.95 -16.12 16.46
N GLY A 630 -8.31 -15.01 15.82
CA GLY A 630 -7.36 -14.15 15.10
C GLY A 630 -6.22 -13.62 15.99
N HIS A 631 -6.43 -13.55 17.31
CA HIS A 631 -5.39 -13.18 18.27
C HIS A 631 -4.34 -14.27 18.50
N VAL A 632 -4.58 -15.52 18.09
CA VAL A 632 -3.65 -16.64 18.30
C VAL A 632 -2.54 -16.60 17.24
N PRO A 633 -1.28 -16.26 17.58
CA PRO A 633 -0.22 -16.05 16.59
C PRO A 633 0.05 -17.24 15.69
N SER A 634 0.01 -18.45 16.24
CA SER A 634 0.27 -19.69 15.50
C SER A 634 -0.77 -20.00 14.43
N LEU A 635 -1.99 -19.42 14.52
CA LEU A 635 -3.04 -19.64 13.54
C LEU A 635 -2.99 -18.67 12.35
N ARG A 636 -2.31 -17.53 12.50
CA ARG A 636 -2.23 -16.49 11.45
C ARG A 636 -0.95 -16.55 10.62
N HIS A 637 0.13 -17.13 11.11
CA HIS A 637 1.42 -17.10 10.41
C HIS A 637 1.46 -18.05 9.20
N SER A 638 1.72 -17.51 8.01
CA SER A 638 1.78 -18.25 6.73
C SER A 638 0.53 -19.12 6.48
N VAL A 639 -0.64 -18.55 6.77
CA VAL A 639 -1.99 -19.15 6.59
C VAL A 639 -2.83 -18.24 5.69
N ASN A 640 -3.72 -18.80 4.87
CA ASN A 640 -4.75 -18.04 4.16
C ASN A 640 -5.93 -17.81 5.12
N VAL A 641 -6.12 -16.56 5.56
CA VAL A 641 -7.15 -16.20 6.54
C VAL A 641 -8.38 -15.67 5.81
N VAL A 642 -9.54 -16.21 6.11
CA VAL A 642 -10.82 -15.78 5.53
C VAL A 642 -11.78 -15.40 6.65
N PHE A 643 -12.32 -14.19 6.58
CA PHE A 643 -13.38 -13.69 7.44
C PHE A 643 -14.71 -13.78 6.71
N ASP A 644 -15.69 -14.49 7.27
CA ASP A 644 -17.02 -14.60 6.67
C ASP A 644 -17.87 -13.33 6.83
N GLU A 645 -17.55 -12.54 7.86
CA GLU A 645 -18.17 -11.26 8.20
C GLU A 645 -17.10 -10.24 8.67
N GLU A 646 -17.43 -8.94 8.64
CA GLU A 646 -16.54 -7.89 9.16
C GLU A 646 -16.27 -8.11 10.66
N PRO A 647 -15.00 -8.32 11.08
CA PRO A 647 -14.67 -8.39 12.49
C PRO A 647 -14.58 -6.97 13.08
N ASP A 648 -15.25 -6.72 14.21
CA ASP A 648 -15.17 -5.41 14.88
C ASP A 648 -13.91 -5.24 15.75
N PHE A 649 -13.38 -6.35 16.28
CA PHE A 649 -12.31 -6.41 17.29
C PHE A 649 -12.45 -5.34 18.40
N GLU A 650 -13.70 -5.00 18.73
CA GLU A 650 -14.02 -4.01 19.75
C GLU A 650 -13.82 -4.65 21.12
N SER A 651 -13.06 -3.99 22.00
CA SER A 651 -12.92 -4.44 23.39
C SER A 651 -14.13 -3.96 24.19
N ASP A 652 -14.68 -4.83 25.03
CA ASP A 652 -15.81 -4.53 25.93
C ASP A 652 -15.41 -3.61 27.10
N ILE A 653 -14.18 -3.09 27.12
CA ILE A 653 -13.69 -2.23 28.19
C ILE A 653 -14.44 -0.88 28.25
N THR A 654 -15.25 -0.72 29.30
CA THR A 654 -15.93 0.55 29.56
C THR A 654 -14.95 1.68 29.90
N HIS A 655 -15.34 2.93 29.68
CA HIS A 655 -14.54 4.10 30.07
C HIS A 655 -14.10 4.05 31.53
N ASP A 656 -15.01 3.78 32.47
CA ASP A 656 -14.70 3.78 33.90
C ASP A 656 -13.72 2.64 34.25
N ARG A 657 -13.81 1.49 33.56
CA ARG A 657 -12.87 0.37 33.71
C ARG A 657 -11.49 0.72 33.14
N ALA A 658 -11.44 1.30 31.94
CA ALA A 658 -10.21 1.76 31.31
C ALA A 658 -9.50 2.82 32.15
N GLN A 659 -10.24 3.78 32.70
CA GLN A 659 -9.72 4.80 33.60
C GLN A 659 -9.02 4.20 34.81
N ARG A 660 -9.65 3.22 35.49
CA ARG A 660 -9.03 2.53 36.63
C ARG A 660 -7.83 1.70 36.22
N ALA A 661 -7.91 1.02 35.07
CA ALA A 661 -6.81 0.22 34.55
C ALA A 661 -5.57 1.06 34.22
N VAL A 662 -5.77 2.16 33.51
CA VAL A 662 -4.70 3.12 33.19
C VAL A 662 -4.13 3.74 34.45
N THR A 663 -4.97 4.12 35.41
CA THR A 663 -4.49 4.65 36.70
C THR A 663 -3.64 3.64 37.46
N ALA A 664 -4.09 2.38 37.56
CA ALA A 664 -3.32 1.31 38.19
C ALA A 664 -2.00 0.99 37.46
N PHE A 665 -1.98 1.17 36.14
CA PHE A 665 -0.78 1.02 35.30
C PHE A 665 0.22 2.15 35.56
N LEU A 666 -0.24 3.41 35.52
CA LEU A 666 0.59 4.58 35.74
C LEU A 666 1.26 4.59 37.13
N GLN A 667 0.57 4.06 38.15
CA GLN A 667 1.09 3.91 39.51
C GLN A 667 2.21 2.85 39.66
N LEU A 668 2.59 2.15 38.60
CA LEU A 668 3.75 1.25 38.61
C LEU A 668 5.09 1.99 38.62
N THR A 669 5.08 3.26 38.19
CA THR A 669 6.27 4.11 38.14
C THR A 669 6.15 5.27 39.12
N ASP A 670 7.24 5.63 39.81
CA ASP A 670 7.30 6.81 40.68
C ASP A 670 7.54 8.12 39.90
N THR A 671 7.37 8.08 38.57
CA THR A 671 7.68 9.17 37.62
C THR A 671 6.54 9.33 36.63
N GLY A 672 6.23 10.57 36.25
CA GLY A 672 5.22 10.85 35.22
C GLY A 672 3.84 11.14 35.83
N PRO A 673 2.75 11.02 35.04
CA PRO A 673 1.39 11.15 35.56
C PRO A 673 1.00 9.90 36.36
N ASP A 674 0.37 10.07 37.52
CA ASP A 674 -0.03 8.97 38.41
C ASP A 674 -1.52 8.57 38.24
N THR A 675 -2.27 9.36 37.47
CA THR A 675 -3.71 9.18 37.26
C THR A 675 -4.12 9.45 35.81
N TRP A 676 -5.27 8.93 35.42
CA TRP A 676 -5.91 9.23 34.12
C TRP A 676 -6.08 10.74 33.88
N GLU A 677 -6.56 11.48 34.88
CA GLU A 677 -6.74 12.93 34.80
C GLU A 677 -5.41 13.68 34.62
N GLU A 678 -4.36 13.26 35.32
CA GLU A 678 -3.02 13.83 35.17
C GLU A 678 -2.42 13.50 33.80
N LEU A 679 -2.66 12.30 33.27
CA LEU A 679 -2.23 11.92 31.92
C LEU A 679 -2.86 12.85 30.87
N ILE A 680 -4.18 13.05 30.93
CA ILE A 680 -4.90 13.96 30.03
C ILE A 680 -4.41 15.40 30.19
N SER A 681 -4.28 15.86 31.43
CA SER A 681 -3.80 17.21 31.70
C SER A 681 -2.42 17.40 31.08
N THR A 682 -1.53 16.43 31.27
CA THR A 682 -0.15 16.44 30.76
C THR A 682 -0.13 16.48 29.23
N ALA A 683 -0.91 15.62 28.58
CA ALA A 683 -1.03 15.57 27.12
C ALA A 683 -1.46 16.93 26.52
N ARG A 684 -2.38 17.64 27.18
CA ARG A 684 -2.93 18.92 26.73
C ARG A 684 -2.07 20.15 27.08
N THR A 685 -1.13 20.03 28.03
CA THR A 685 -0.28 21.16 28.45
C THR A 685 0.95 21.40 27.58
N VAL A 686 1.17 20.58 26.56
CA VAL A 686 2.37 20.64 25.73
C VAL A 686 2.39 21.93 24.87
N PRO A 687 3.52 22.67 24.81
CA PRO A 687 3.54 24.02 24.22
C PRO A 687 3.30 24.08 22.70
N ASP A 688 2.72 25.22 22.29
CA ASP A 688 2.38 25.71 20.94
C ASP A 688 3.64 25.94 20.06
N ASN A 689 4.43 24.89 19.74
CA ASN A 689 5.54 25.00 18.79
C ASN A 689 5.43 24.01 17.62
N ASP A 690 5.84 24.46 16.43
CA ASP A 690 5.88 23.69 15.16
C ASP A 690 6.87 22.50 15.20
N LEU A 691 7.38 22.13 16.38
CA LEU A 691 8.29 21.00 16.64
C LEU A 691 7.63 19.88 17.46
N ALA A 692 6.34 20.02 17.81
CA ALA A 692 5.58 19.00 18.52
C ALA A 692 5.22 17.82 17.58
N LYS A 693 6.22 17.01 17.21
CA LYS A 693 5.95 15.72 16.54
C LYS A 693 5.13 14.82 17.49
N PRO A 694 4.12 14.08 16.99
CA PRO A 694 3.47 13.02 17.76
C PRO A 694 4.52 12.01 18.26
N TRP A 695 4.18 11.31 19.34
CA TRP A 695 5.04 10.27 19.93
C TRP A 695 5.61 9.32 18.86
N ASN A 696 6.93 9.18 18.82
CA ASN A 696 7.60 7.99 18.31
C ASN A 696 8.73 7.61 19.28
N GLU A 697 9.17 6.36 19.23
CA GLU A 697 10.22 5.79 20.09
C GLU A 697 11.61 6.48 19.95
N HIS A 698 11.72 7.47 19.07
CA HIS A 698 12.94 8.19 18.71
C HIS A 698 12.84 9.71 18.92
N ALA A 699 11.78 10.21 19.57
CA ALA A 699 11.58 11.64 19.79
C ALA A 699 12.74 12.23 20.61
N ASN A 700 13.58 13.08 20.00
CA ASN A 700 14.71 13.71 20.68
C ASN A 700 14.22 14.83 21.62
N PRO A 701 14.37 14.71 22.96
CA PRO A 701 13.85 15.68 23.93
C PRO A 701 14.65 16.99 24.01
N GLU A 702 15.80 17.12 23.33
CA GLU A 702 16.80 18.15 23.59
C GLU A 702 16.35 19.60 23.35
N ASN A 703 15.27 19.83 22.58
CA ASN A 703 14.77 21.17 22.24
C ASN A 703 13.47 21.59 22.96
N ARG A 704 13.04 20.86 24.00
CA ARG A 704 11.76 21.11 24.70
C ARG A 704 11.88 21.91 26.00
N ALA A 705 10.95 22.83 26.23
CA ALA A 705 10.86 23.64 27.46
C ALA A 705 10.36 22.84 28.67
N ASP A 706 9.61 21.77 28.44
CA ASP A 706 8.98 20.85 29.41
C ASP A 706 9.65 19.45 29.40
N ARG A 707 10.92 19.39 28.97
CA ARG A 707 11.67 18.15 28.72
C ARG A 707 11.57 17.11 29.84
N GLU A 708 11.70 17.54 31.10
CA GLU A 708 11.66 16.63 32.26
C GLU A 708 10.28 16.00 32.43
N THR A 709 9.21 16.79 32.33
CA THR A 709 7.83 16.29 32.38
C THR A 709 7.57 15.31 31.25
N PHE A 710 7.93 15.68 30.01
CA PHE A 710 7.75 14.79 28.86
C PHE A 710 8.56 13.49 29.01
N GLN A 711 9.82 13.56 29.43
CA GLN A 711 10.66 12.38 29.64
C GLN A 711 10.07 11.44 30.69
N ASN A 712 9.61 11.99 31.83
CA ASN A 712 9.00 11.21 32.90
C ASN A 712 7.68 10.57 32.44
N THR A 713 6.86 11.28 31.65
CA THR A 713 5.64 10.73 31.05
C THR A 713 5.96 9.60 30.09
N VAL A 714 6.96 9.76 29.23
CA VAL A 714 7.40 8.70 28.32
C VAL A 714 7.90 7.48 29.08
N GLU A 715 8.70 7.68 30.14
CA GLU A 715 9.18 6.59 30.99
C GLU A 715 8.02 5.81 31.65
N ALA A 716 6.99 6.51 32.12
CA ALA A 716 5.78 5.90 32.66
C ALA A 716 5.00 5.08 31.60
N LEU A 717 4.82 5.64 30.41
CA LEU A 717 4.06 5.01 29.32
C LEU A 717 4.77 3.81 28.70
N GLU A 718 6.10 3.76 28.77
CA GLU A 718 6.93 2.66 28.27
C GLU A 718 7.23 1.58 29.32
N HIS A 719 6.77 1.77 30.57
CA HIS A 719 6.92 0.75 31.60
C HIS A 719 6.23 -0.55 31.20
N ASP A 720 6.92 -1.68 31.39
CA ASP A 720 6.39 -3.01 31.09
C ASP A 720 5.96 -3.73 32.39
N PRO A 721 4.65 -3.93 32.64
CA PRO A 721 4.18 -4.53 33.87
C PRO A 721 4.64 -5.99 34.01
N GLY A 722 5.16 -6.35 35.18
CA GLY A 722 5.52 -7.74 35.46
C GLY A 722 4.31 -8.67 35.51
N ARG A 723 4.48 -9.96 35.17
CA ARG A 723 3.42 -10.99 35.13
C ARG A 723 2.52 -11.03 36.37
N GLU A 724 3.09 -10.89 37.57
CA GLU A 724 2.33 -10.95 38.82
C GLU A 724 1.40 -9.74 38.99
N TRP A 725 1.68 -8.59 38.36
CA TRP A 725 0.80 -7.43 38.39
C TRP A 725 -0.56 -7.77 37.80
N TYR A 726 -0.58 -8.40 36.63
CA TYR A 726 -1.81 -8.84 35.95
C TYR A 726 -2.64 -9.83 36.78
N LEU A 727 -1.99 -10.70 37.55
CA LEU A 727 -2.65 -11.71 38.37
C LEU A 727 -3.15 -11.15 39.71
N GLN A 728 -2.44 -10.19 40.31
CA GLN A 728 -2.69 -9.76 41.69
C GLN A 728 -3.41 -8.41 41.79
N GLN A 729 -3.15 -7.46 40.90
CA GLN A 729 -3.79 -6.14 40.95
C GLN A 729 -5.20 -6.20 40.41
N SER A 730 -6.17 -5.76 41.22
CA SER A 730 -7.61 -5.86 40.91
C SER A 730 -8.01 -5.09 39.67
N ASP A 731 -7.37 -3.95 39.41
CA ASP A 731 -7.66 -3.11 38.25
C ASP A 731 -6.70 -3.36 37.07
N ALA A 732 -5.82 -4.37 37.13
CA ALA A 732 -4.92 -4.68 36.01
C ALA A 732 -5.69 -5.04 34.73
N HIS A 733 -5.14 -4.67 33.57
CA HIS A 733 -5.70 -4.98 32.25
C HIS A 733 -4.59 -5.00 31.21
N THR A 734 -4.60 -5.93 30.26
CA THR A 734 -3.59 -6.02 29.18
C THR A 734 -3.54 -4.74 28.34
N LEU A 735 -4.71 -4.21 27.97
CA LEU A 735 -4.84 -2.94 27.25
C LEU A 735 -4.53 -1.65 28.05
N ALA A 736 -4.20 -1.70 29.34
CA ALA A 736 -3.97 -0.48 30.13
C ALA A 736 -2.85 0.40 29.54
N ARG A 737 -1.69 -0.20 29.23
CA ARG A 737 -0.56 0.48 28.60
C ARG A 737 -0.88 1.06 27.22
N PRO A 738 -1.39 0.28 26.24
CA PRO A 738 -1.69 0.84 24.92
C PRO A 738 -2.85 1.85 24.94
N ILE A 739 -3.83 1.73 25.85
CA ILE A 739 -4.85 2.77 26.03
C ILE A 739 -4.20 4.06 26.54
N ALA A 740 -3.31 3.99 27.54
CA ALA A 740 -2.61 5.17 28.06
C ALA A 740 -1.79 5.87 26.96
N ARG A 741 -1.03 5.10 26.18
CA ARG A 741 -0.26 5.61 25.02
C ARG A 741 -1.17 6.23 23.96
N GLY A 742 -2.23 5.51 23.58
CA GLY A 742 -3.20 5.99 22.59
C GLY A 742 -3.86 7.29 23.01
N VAL A 743 -4.29 7.40 24.26
CA VAL A 743 -4.97 8.59 24.80
C VAL A 743 -4.01 9.78 24.86
N PHE A 744 -2.79 9.56 25.35
CA PHE A 744 -1.77 10.61 25.37
C PHE A 744 -1.55 11.15 23.96
N ASN A 745 -1.30 10.27 23.00
CA ASN A 745 -1.01 10.62 21.62
C ASN A 745 -2.21 11.26 20.89
N ALA A 746 -3.42 10.77 21.13
CA ALA A 746 -4.63 11.33 20.55
C ALA A 746 -4.85 12.79 21.01
N LEU A 747 -4.43 13.15 22.22
CA LEU A 747 -4.65 14.48 22.80
C LEU A 747 -3.43 15.40 22.73
N TYR A 748 -2.30 14.90 22.22
CA TYR A 748 -1.02 15.59 22.22
C TYR A 748 -0.94 16.70 21.16
N ASP A 749 -1.83 16.69 20.17
CA ASP A 749 -1.90 17.70 19.10
C ASP A 749 -2.65 18.98 19.54
N ARG A 750 -2.42 20.09 18.83
CA ARG A 750 -2.99 21.42 19.05
C ARG A 750 -4.51 21.45 18.86
N ASP A 751 -5.01 20.74 17.85
CA ASP A 751 -6.44 20.59 17.58
C ASP A 751 -6.78 19.10 17.33
N PRO A 752 -6.80 18.29 18.39
CA PRO A 752 -6.86 16.84 18.24
C PRO A 752 -8.24 16.32 17.83
N PHE A 753 -9.26 17.17 17.83
CA PHE A 753 -10.65 16.77 17.62
C PHE A 753 -11.11 17.08 16.20
N ASN A 754 -11.65 16.06 15.53
CA ASN A 754 -12.31 16.25 14.25
C ASN A 754 -13.67 16.96 14.39
N ALA A 755 -14.34 17.18 13.25
CA ALA A 755 -15.65 17.83 13.18
C ALA A 755 -16.77 17.14 14.01
N ASN A 756 -16.56 15.91 14.48
CA ASN A 756 -17.48 15.17 15.34
C ASN A 756 -17.08 15.19 16.82
N ASP A 757 -16.16 16.07 17.22
CA ASP A 757 -15.61 16.15 18.59
C ASP A 757 -14.91 14.85 19.02
N ARG A 758 -14.16 14.21 18.12
CA ARG A 758 -13.42 12.95 18.38
C ARG A 758 -11.95 13.10 18.03
N ALA A 759 -11.11 12.63 18.93
CA ALA A 759 -9.69 12.39 18.70
C ALA A 759 -9.48 10.88 18.62
N THR A 760 -8.71 10.43 17.63
CA THR A 760 -8.46 9.02 17.36
C THR A 760 -6.98 8.79 17.26
N GLN A 761 -6.49 7.71 17.87
CA GLN A 761 -5.12 7.28 17.66
C GLN A 761 -5.00 5.77 17.64
N ARG A 762 -4.12 5.28 16.78
CA ARG A 762 -3.71 3.87 16.70
C ARG A 762 -2.31 3.70 17.30
N THR A 763 -2.13 2.70 18.14
CA THR A 763 -0.83 2.36 18.75
C THR A 763 -0.53 0.88 18.58
N SER A 764 0.75 0.55 18.40
CA SER A 764 1.19 -0.84 18.43
C SER A 764 1.26 -1.34 19.87
N HIS A 765 0.80 -2.56 20.08
CA HIS A 765 0.84 -3.26 21.36
C HIS A 765 1.38 -4.67 21.12
N ASN A 766 2.31 -5.10 21.96
CA ASN A 766 2.65 -6.50 22.09
C ASN A 766 2.03 -6.97 23.40
N PRO A 767 0.93 -7.74 23.37
CA PRO A 767 0.36 -8.32 24.56
C PRO A 767 1.41 -9.12 25.32
N PRO A 768 1.39 -9.07 26.66
CA PRO A 768 2.34 -9.81 27.47
C PRO A 768 2.29 -11.29 27.10
N ARG A 769 3.45 -11.84 26.74
CA ARG A 769 3.63 -13.28 26.54
C ARG A 769 3.93 -13.94 27.88
N PHE A 770 3.47 -15.18 28.03
CA PHE A 770 3.51 -15.89 29.30
C PHE A 770 4.02 -17.33 29.14
N ASP A 771 4.47 -17.67 27.93
CA ASP A 771 5.13 -18.88 27.45
C ASP A 771 6.66 -18.69 27.45
N ASP A 772 7.38 -19.71 27.94
CA ASP A 772 8.82 -19.62 28.26
C ASP A 772 9.76 -19.56 27.04
N ASP A 773 9.25 -19.81 25.82
CA ASP A 773 10.06 -19.96 24.59
C ASP A 773 10.02 -18.74 23.64
N ALA A 774 9.30 -17.66 24.01
CA ALA A 774 9.14 -16.48 23.16
C ALA A 774 10.42 -15.63 23.10
N ARG A 775 10.82 -15.20 21.89
CA ARG A 775 11.91 -14.22 21.70
C ARG A 775 11.34 -12.84 21.38
N ASP A 776 12.00 -11.79 21.88
CA ASP A 776 11.65 -10.37 21.62
C ASP A 776 11.69 -10.00 20.13
N SER A 777 12.33 -10.81 19.27
CA SER A 777 12.44 -10.61 17.83
C SER A 777 11.23 -11.07 17.01
N ASP A 778 10.24 -11.69 17.65
CA ASP A 778 9.14 -12.33 16.94
C ASP A 778 7.98 -11.33 16.79
N PHE A 779 7.94 -10.58 15.69
CA PHE A 779 6.88 -9.62 15.30
C PHE A 779 5.45 -10.22 15.22
N TRP A 780 5.27 -11.49 15.59
CA TRP A 780 4.10 -12.31 15.30
C TRP A 780 2.98 -12.18 16.34
N ASN A 781 3.23 -11.54 17.49
CA ASN A 781 2.20 -11.31 18.53
C ASN A 781 1.73 -9.85 18.60
N ARG A 782 1.97 -9.06 17.54
CA ARG A 782 1.57 -7.65 17.54
C ARG A 782 0.05 -7.51 17.39
N GLU A 783 -0.49 -6.50 18.08
CA GLU A 783 -1.83 -5.98 17.98
C GLU A 783 -1.80 -4.46 17.72
N TRP A 784 -2.85 -3.97 17.10
CA TRP A 784 -3.08 -2.56 16.84
C TRP A 784 -4.25 -2.08 17.70
N VAL A 785 -3.92 -1.27 18.70
CA VAL A 785 -4.90 -0.72 19.63
C VAL A 785 -5.29 0.68 19.18
N THR A 786 -6.52 0.82 18.72
CA THR A 786 -7.12 2.10 18.34
C THR A 786 -8.01 2.60 19.46
N VAL A 787 -7.75 3.82 19.93
CA VAL A 787 -8.59 4.49 20.92
C VAL A 787 -9.31 5.67 20.27
N VAL A 788 -10.58 5.86 20.67
CA VAL A 788 -11.37 7.03 20.31
C VAL A 788 -11.78 7.73 21.60
N ILE A 789 -11.37 8.98 21.75
CA ILE A 789 -11.69 9.83 22.91
C ILE A 789 -12.44 11.08 22.44
N ASP A 790 -13.42 11.54 23.21
CA ASP A 790 -14.16 12.75 22.88
C ASP A 790 -13.61 14.01 23.56
N ASN A 791 -14.16 15.17 23.18
CA ASN A 791 -13.78 16.45 23.77
C ASN A 791 -14.07 16.57 25.28
N THR A 792 -14.89 15.69 25.84
CA THR A 792 -15.16 15.56 27.29
C THR A 792 -14.20 14.61 28.00
N ASN A 793 -13.16 14.13 27.29
CA ASN A 793 -12.16 13.16 27.75
C ASN A 793 -12.74 11.78 28.10
N ARG A 794 -13.90 11.43 27.53
CA ARG A 794 -14.47 10.09 27.70
C ARG A 794 -14.00 9.20 26.57
N LEU A 795 -13.47 8.04 26.95
CA LEU A 795 -13.16 6.96 26.03
C LEU A 795 -14.48 6.44 25.44
N ARG A 796 -14.59 6.48 24.11
CA ARG A 796 -15.80 6.09 23.38
C ARG A 796 -15.69 4.69 22.81
N ARG A 797 -14.49 4.31 22.37
CA ARG A 797 -14.23 3.02 21.75
C ARG A 797 -12.77 2.64 21.93
N VAL A 798 -12.54 1.35 22.13
CA VAL A 798 -11.23 0.71 22.04
C VAL A 798 -11.37 -0.47 21.08
N ARG A 799 -10.52 -0.53 20.07
CA ARG A 799 -10.38 -1.70 19.20
C ARG A 799 -8.99 -2.26 19.38
N ALA A 800 -8.87 -3.57 19.56
CA ALA A 800 -7.59 -4.27 19.66
C ALA A 800 -7.51 -5.28 18.51
N ALA A 801 -7.05 -4.83 17.34
CA ALA A 801 -7.02 -5.67 16.14
C ALA A 801 -5.71 -6.46 16.06
N PRO A 802 -5.74 -7.79 15.89
CA PRO A 802 -4.52 -8.57 15.70
C PRO A 802 -3.85 -8.23 14.36
N ASP A 803 -2.52 -8.26 14.34
CA ASP A 803 -1.75 -7.94 13.15
C ASP A 803 -1.68 -9.12 12.15
N PHE A 804 -2.46 -9.07 11.08
CA PHE A 804 -2.42 -10.12 10.05
C PHE A 804 -1.25 -10.00 9.07
N SER A 805 -0.23 -9.19 9.37
CA SER A 805 0.93 -9.06 8.49
C SER A 805 1.67 -10.35 8.19
N GLY A 806 1.69 -11.28 9.15
CA GLY A 806 2.28 -12.60 8.99
C GLY A 806 1.42 -13.60 8.21
N ALA A 807 0.18 -13.26 7.86
CA ALA A 807 -0.69 -14.12 7.06
C ALA A 807 -0.26 -14.18 5.60
N ARG A 808 -0.51 -15.32 4.94
CA ARG A 808 -0.25 -15.45 3.52
C ARG A 808 -1.21 -14.55 2.74
N SER A 809 -2.50 -14.71 2.95
CA SER A 809 -3.55 -13.84 2.42
C SER A 809 -4.56 -13.53 3.52
N VAL A 810 -5.28 -12.41 3.39
CA VAL A 810 -6.39 -12.04 4.27
C VAL A 810 -7.57 -11.66 3.40
N ILE A 811 -8.66 -12.40 3.50
CA ILE A 811 -9.84 -12.22 2.66
C ILE A 811 -11.01 -11.88 3.57
N GLY A 812 -11.59 -10.70 3.41
CA GLY A 812 -12.87 -10.35 4.00
C GLY A 812 -13.99 -10.62 3.00
N LEU A 813 -15.01 -11.39 3.40
CA LEU A 813 -16.19 -11.64 2.57
C LEU A 813 -17.30 -10.64 2.93
N ASP A 814 -17.35 -9.52 2.21
CA ASP A 814 -18.37 -8.48 2.43
C ASP A 814 -19.67 -8.82 1.69
N ALA A 815 -20.82 -8.44 2.26
CA ALA A 815 -22.14 -8.97 1.88
C ALA A 815 -23.05 -8.01 1.12
#